data_AF-A0AAU5HM01-F1
#
_entry.id   AF-A0AAU5HM01-F1
#
_cell.length_a   1.000
_cell.length_b   1.000
_cell.length_c   1.000
_cell.angle_alpha   90.00
_cell.angle_beta   90.00
_cell.angle_gamma   90.00
#
_symmetry.space_group_name_H-M   'P 1'
#
loop_
_entity.id
_entity.type
_entity.pdbx_description
1 polymer ?
#
loop_
_entity_poly.entity_id
_entity_poly.type
_entity_poly.pdbx_seq_one_letter_code
_entity_poly.pdbx_strand_id
1 'polypeptide(L)'
;MPSENWTGGTLKHLREDLPTTDRALAAALRAAFTAMGISLRSFAQLLFSHPATVSRYLSGHLFPPEDFIEKVVDVVGHRLTAADVANLRCLHEEARRGRNDAENKVRTLTAQISRKDAQALADARRHREYAVALDRAHTEIRGLKIQIRLATGSLGDPSVAVLEELERYARLRAAGARDAVTCVSPGTLRKWRTMLDRFDRTSELTGTDSKPCTPERRRASYRLLELDQAHRDALDDLVPVKSPRSVPPGEEVVELHALVLGAMRVSGPRPLTKALAHWSQEQPSDLDTSQFEFRGQLTAGKPADPLVELWRRAVTEWDFAEAPNWTGSAARSAERRIAAYELLALEPESRRVLTELVPISFTEGPIVISTAFVPWLTPARESSQAWYWPAYEGYLRQVKGWPTEAVAGVDEAARRVVERLADPTAAAAYQAKGLVVGYVQSGKTAHITGVVAKAVDSGYRLVIVLSGSLNNLRAQTQRRLDKELVGRENILRGAAEEDGDYADDPAWRSGEFLTHGRLPSRIGGFDIVRLTTRDSDYRLLHQGITALEFEKAHPSVPLHDPRNLHRSAARLMVVKKNSTVLRKVVKDLRSLGDQLREIPVLIVDDEADHGSVNTMHPGRFRENGERTAINGLISQLLGLLPRAQYIAYTATPFANVLIDPADTEDIFPKDFVISLPRPAGYMGARDFHDFDTETPPQERTVANSQEMAHVRAVYDTAAGGDSALRQALDAFVLSGAVKLYREAHDPSGIVYRHHTMLVHESVRIADHRELAKRVLRLWYEPDESQTENLARLRALHDQDFAPVSAHRAGTFVVPATFDELIPYVDAARARVTGAGDPTVVVNGDKDIEAGTVDFDRRRVWKILVGGAKLARGFTIEGLTVTYYRRATSQADALMQMGRWFGFREGYRDLVRLYIGRGETAGRSEIDLYEAFEAMCRDEEAFRVQLTEYARLVNGHPQVTPAQLPPLVAQHLPWLRPTSPNKMYNAELVEIHSPGTWIEPGLYPVTAVVKRRNTELWRAVLEALHGPLSTFAVPADNSGHSGSFSAHTIVVGHTQMLDVLSGLKWASPGHFAPHLAYLQQTSGNHEGIDDWLVIVPHPAKARVQVGTVLGSPTLSVLRHDRLRAGPPFGRISSPLHRRVAQGLVADTRERRGITLLYPVLDARDIADQPERPSGRAIDPSGITLAFALLPPGVTRDRTDSAAQRLYFRVRDASAPDSPIVDKQ
;
A
#
# COMPACT_ATOMS: atom_id res chain seq x y z
N MET A 1 85.80 -14.13 19.60
CA MET A 1 86.51 -13.67 20.81
C MET A 1 86.63 -12.15 20.74
N PRO A 2 86.38 -11.45 21.86
CA PRO A 2 85.45 -10.31 21.87
C PRO A 2 86.01 -9.03 22.52
N SER A 3 85.34 -7.90 22.30
CA SER A 3 85.04 -6.81 23.28
C SER A 3 84.54 -5.57 22.51
N GLU A 4 83.24 -5.31 22.44
CA GLU A 4 82.48 -4.50 23.41
C GLU A 4 82.81 -2.98 23.37
N ASN A 5 81.92 -2.14 22.80
CA ASN A 5 80.88 -1.43 23.56
C ASN A 5 80.24 -0.23 22.80
N TRP A 6 78.94 -0.39 22.54
CA TRP A 6 77.80 0.55 22.66
C TRP A 6 77.89 2.07 22.33
N THR A 7 76.93 2.48 21.47
CA THR A 7 76.08 3.70 21.46
C THR A 7 76.15 4.64 20.24
N GLY A 8 75.04 4.76 19.48
CA GLY A 8 74.63 6.01 18.80
C GLY A 8 74.44 5.99 17.28
N GLY A 9 73.21 5.67 16.82
CA GLY A 9 72.66 6.02 15.50
C GLY A 9 73.34 5.40 14.28
N THR A 10 72.78 4.33 13.70
CA THR A 10 73.28 3.71 12.48
C THR A 10 73.14 4.66 11.27
N LEU A 11 74.24 4.86 10.54
CA LEU A 11 74.27 5.68 9.32
C LEU A 11 73.47 4.98 8.21
N LYS A 12 72.44 5.63 7.69
CA LYS A 12 71.60 5.04 6.62
C LYS A 12 72.38 4.82 5.33
N HIS A 13 71.97 3.83 4.53
CA HIS A 13 72.54 3.58 3.19
C HIS A 13 72.31 4.77 2.26
N LEU A 14 73.24 4.97 1.31
CA LEU A 14 73.12 6.03 0.32
C LEU A 14 71.96 5.71 -0.61
N ARG A 15 71.08 6.68 -0.86
CA ARG A 15 69.86 6.47 -1.61
C ARG A 15 70.13 6.26 -3.12
N GLU A 16 69.56 5.20 -3.69
CA GLU A 16 69.89 4.70 -5.04
C GLU A 16 69.06 5.28 -6.20
N ASP A 17 68.06 6.11 -5.93
CA ASP A 17 67.18 6.77 -6.91
C ASP A 17 67.41 8.30 -7.01
N LEU A 18 68.51 8.81 -6.45
CA LEU A 18 68.85 10.24 -6.52
C LEU A 18 69.51 10.64 -7.85
N PRO A 19 69.25 11.87 -8.34
CA PRO A 19 70.01 12.48 -9.43
C PRO A 19 71.52 12.39 -9.19
N THR A 20 72.29 12.29 -10.27
CA THR A 20 73.75 12.04 -10.21
C THR A 20 74.49 13.08 -9.36
N THR A 21 74.10 14.35 -9.43
CA THR A 21 74.68 15.46 -8.64
C THR A 21 74.33 15.38 -7.16
N ASP A 22 73.08 15.11 -6.80
CA ASP A 22 72.64 14.95 -5.40
C ASP A 22 73.29 13.74 -4.72
N ARG A 23 73.47 12.65 -5.48
CA ARG A 23 74.17 11.46 -4.99
C ARG A 23 75.65 11.72 -4.77
N ALA A 24 76.28 12.45 -5.68
CA ALA A 24 77.68 12.85 -5.56
C ALA A 24 77.91 13.72 -4.32
N LEU A 25 77.03 14.69 -4.05
CA LEU A 25 77.09 15.52 -2.84
C LEU A 25 76.97 14.68 -1.55
N ALA A 26 75.98 13.78 -1.49
CA ALA A 26 75.78 12.91 -0.34
C ALA A 26 76.98 11.99 -0.09
N ALA A 27 77.57 11.44 -1.17
CA ALA A 27 78.77 10.61 -1.09
C ALA A 27 79.99 11.40 -0.57
N ALA A 28 80.20 12.63 -1.06
CA ALA A 28 81.30 13.50 -0.62
C ALA A 28 81.19 13.87 0.87
N LEU A 29 79.99 14.23 1.33
CA LEU A 29 79.73 14.49 2.75
C LEU A 29 79.98 13.26 3.63
N ARG A 30 79.63 12.06 3.14
CA ARG A 30 79.83 10.80 3.85
C ARG A 30 81.32 10.43 3.94
N ALA A 31 82.10 10.75 2.93
CA ALA A 31 83.55 10.61 2.95
C ALA A 31 84.20 11.56 3.99
N ALA A 32 83.77 12.83 4.02
CA ALA A 32 84.24 13.80 5.02
C ALA A 32 83.92 13.37 6.47
N PHE A 33 82.73 12.81 6.70
CA PHE A 33 82.36 12.20 7.99
C PHE A 33 83.29 11.03 8.35
N THR A 34 83.55 10.13 7.41
CA THR A 34 84.35 8.92 7.65
C THR A 34 85.82 9.26 7.99
N ALA A 35 86.38 10.32 7.40
CA ALA A 35 87.74 10.80 7.66
C ALA A 35 87.98 11.27 9.12
N MET A 36 86.92 11.57 9.88
CA MET A 36 87.06 11.95 11.29
C MET A 36 87.34 10.74 12.19
N GLY A 37 86.95 9.52 11.79
CA GLY A 37 87.15 8.30 12.58
C GLY A 37 86.38 8.25 13.90
N ILE A 38 85.32 9.05 14.04
CA ILE A 38 84.48 9.15 15.24
C ILE A 38 83.06 8.64 14.99
N SER A 39 82.28 8.40 16.05
CA SER A 39 80.89 7.96 15.93
C SER A 39 79.98 9.04 15.31
N LEU A 40 78.88 8.62 14.66
CA LEU A 40 77.89 9.55 14.08
C LEU A 40 77.27 10.47 15.13
N ARG A 41 77.09 9.97 16.36
CA ARG A 41 76.55 10.76 17.48
C ARG A 41 77.54 11.84 17.93
N SER A 42 78.83 11.52 17.98
CA SER A 42 79.91 12.49 18.29
C SER A 42 80.06 13.54 17.18
N PHE A 43 79.98 13.12 15.92
CA PHE A 43 80.03 14.04 14.78
C PHE A 43 78.83 15.00 14.75
N ALA A 44 77.63 14.49 15.04
CA ALA A 44 76.44 15.32 15.13
C ALA A 44 76.50 16.30 16.32
N GLN A 45 77.08 15.91 17.45
CA GLN A 45 77.35 16.82 18.58
C GLN A 45 78.30 17.96 18.19
N LEU A 46 79.38 17.68 17.46
CA LEU A 46 80.32 18.72 16.99
C LEU A 46 79.65 19.72 16.02
N LEU A 47 78.67 19.27 15.24
CA LEU A 47 77.87 20.10 14.34
C LEU A 47 76.66 20.75 15.03
N PHE A 48 76.54 20.61 16.36
CA PHE A 48 75.39 21.03 17.16
C PHE A 48 74.03 20.63 16.55
N SER A 49 73.95 19.40 16.03
CA SER A 49 72.81 18.88 15.27
C SER A 49 72.37 17.50 15.77
N HIS A 50 71.11 17.12 15.52
CA HIS A 50 70.62 15.80 15.94
C HIS A 50 71.16 14.68 15.02
N PRO A 51 71.63 13.52 15.56
CA PRO A 51 72.28 12.46 14.77
C PRO A 51 71.43 11.91 13.61
N ALA A 52 70.11 11.84 13.81
CA ALA A 52 69.19 11.35 12.78
C ALA A 52 69.11 12.30 11.56
N THR A 53 69.21 13.62 11.78
CA THR A 53 69.19 14.63 10.72
C THR A 53 70.48 14.59 9.91
N VAL A 54 71.62 14.51 10.61
CA VAL A 54 72.94 14.32 10.00
C VAL A 54 72.97 13.04 9.16
N SER A 55 72.44 11.92 9.69
CA SER A 55 72.33 10.66 8.95
C SER A 55 71.55 10.80 7.64
N ARG A 56 70.48 11.62 7.61
CA ARG A 56 69.66 11.85 6.41
C ARG A 56 70.34 12.75 5.38
N TYR A 57 71.14 13.73 5.81
CA TYR A 57 71.98 14.51 4.90
C TYR A 57 73.09 13.65 4.28
N LEU A 58 73.79 12.84 5.09
CA LEU A 58 74.86 11.95 4.64
C LEU A 58 74.40 10.80 3.73
N SER A 59 73.10 10.51 3.71
CA SER A 59 72.49 9.47 2.85
C SER A 59 71.76 10.04 1.64
N GLY A 60 71.66 11.37 1.53
CA GLY A 60 70.93 12.06 0.45
C GLY A 60 69.40 11.98 0.55
N HIS A 61 68.85 11.48 1.66
CA HIS A 61 67.41 11.46 1.90
C HIS A 61 66.83 12.84 2.21
N LEU A 62 67.68 13.78 2.64
CA LEU A 62 67.33 15.17 2.84
C LEU A 62 68.45 16.02 2.23
N PHE A 63 68.10 17.15 1.60
CA PHE A 63 69.09 18.06 1.03
C PHE A 63 69.66 18.94 2.15
N PRO A 64 70.99 18.96 2.39
CA PRO A 64 71.59 19.74 3.46
C PRO A 64 71.47 21.24 3.17
N PRO A 65 71.21 22.10 4.18
CA PRO A 65 71.31 23.55 4.02
C PRO A 65 72.78 24.00 3.96
N GLU A 66 73.02 25.19 3.41
CA GLU A 66 74.38 25.72 3.19
C GLU A 66 75.16 25.86 4.51
N ASP A 67 74.52 26.36 5.57
CA ASP A 67 75.10 26.42 6.93
C ASP A 67 75.57 25.07 7.47
N PHE A 68 74.94 23.97 7.04
CA PHE A 68 75.37 22.63 7.45
C PHE A 68 76.66 22.22 6.73
N ILE A 69 76.82 22.58 5.46
CA ILE A 69 78.05 22.35 4.69
C ILE A 69 79.22 23.10 5.33
N GLU A 70 79.00 24.37 5.69
CA GLU A 70 80.02 25.20 6.34
C GLU A 70 80.45 24.64 7.70
N LYS A 71 79.49 24.21 8.54
CA LYS A 71 79.81 23.56 9.81
C LYS A 71 80.61 22.27 9.63
N VAL A 72 80.34 21.48 8.59
CA VAL A 72 81.12 20.27 8.29
C VAL A 72 82.54 20.64 7.86
N VAL A 73 82.70 21.68 7.05
CA VAL A 73 84.02 22.19 6.66
C VAL A 73 84.79 22.69 7.88
N ASP A 74 84.17 23.42 8.80
CA ASP A 74 84.83 23.91 10.02
C ASP A 74 85.24 22.77 10.96
N VAL A 75 84.36 21.79 11.18
CA VAL A 75 84.61 20.67 12.11
C VAL A 75 85.66 19.69 11.57
N VAL A 76 85.70 19.49 10.25
CA VAL A 76 86.63 18.55 9.59
C VAL A 76 87.88 19.27 9.05
N GLY A 77 87.90 20.61 9.11
CA GLY A 77 88.73 21.48 8.25
C GLY A 77 90.23 21.22 8.25
N HIS A 78 90.82 20.72 9.33
CA HIS A 78 92.25 20.38 9.35
C HIS A 78 92.60 19.06 8.64
N ARG A 79 91.59 18.24 8.31
CA ARG A 79 91.74 16.92 7.65
C ARG A 79 91.26 16.89 6.20
N LEU A 80 90.63 17.96 5.71
CA LEU A 80 90.24 18.10 4.31
C LEU A 80 91.24 19.01 3.59
N THR A 81 91.56 18.68 2.34
CA THR A 81 92.36 19.59 1.52
C THR A 81 91.51 20.78 1.05
N ALA A 82 92.15 21.89 0.66
CA ALA A 82 91.44 23.03 0.08
C ALA A 82 90.62 22.63 -1.18
N ALA A 83 91.09 21.61 -1.91
CA ALA A 83 90.39 21.06 -3.07
C ALA A 83 89.12 20.29 -2.68
N ASP A 84 89.15 19.53 -1.58
CA ASP A 84 87.97 18.79 -1.10
C ASP A 84 86.86 19.73 -0.64
N VAL A 85 87.23 20.80 0.08
CA VAL A 85 86.28 21.84 0.53
C VAL A 85 85.63 22.56 -0.66
N ALA A 86 86.43 22.93 -1.66
CA ALA A 86 85.94 23.57 -2.87
C ALA A 86 84.99 22.66 -3.66
N ASN A 87 85.32 21.37 -3.78
CA ASN A 87 84.47 20.39 -4.43
C ASN A 87 83.12 20.20 -3.72
N LEU A 88 83.14 20.16 -2.38
CA LEU A 88 81.94 19.94 -1.57
C LEU A 88 80.97 21.13 -1.65
N ARG A 89 81.48 22.36 -1.64
CA ARG A 89 80.68 23.58 -1.89
C ARG A 89 80.15 23.65 -3.33
N CYS A 90 80.97 23.27 -4.31
CA CYS A 90 80.60 23.27 -5.73
C CYS A 90 79.44 22.30 -6.01
N LEU A 91 79.54 21.05 -5.53
CA LEU A 91 78.48 20.05 -5.66
C LEU A 91 77.18 20.48 -4.97
N HIS A 92 77.27 21.22 -3.85
CA HIS A 92 76.10 21.73 -3.16
C HIS A 92 75.36 22.80 -3.98
N GLU A 93 76.09 23.75 -4.57
CA GLU A 93 75.51 24.83 -5.37
C GLU A 93 74.94 24.32 -6.71
N GLU A 94 75.59 23.33 -7.35
CA GLU A 94 75.07 22.69 -8.57
C GLU A 94 73.76 21.94 -8.31
N ALA A 95 73.68 21.20 -7.20
CA ALA A 95 72.46 20.52 -6.78
C ALA A 95 71.33 21.50 -6.44
N ARG A 96 71.65 22.65 -5.82
CA ARG A 96 70.69 23.70 -5.48
C ARG A 96 70.14 24.40 -6.74
N ARG A 97 70.99 24.70 -7.73
CA ARG A 97 70.60 25.31 -9.01
C ARG A 97 69.71 24.41 -9.84
N GLY A 98 69.99 23.11 -9.89
CA GLY A 98 69.17 22.13 -10.62
C GLY A 98 67.72 22.02 -10.13
N ARG A 99 67.46 22.33 -8.85
CA ARG A 99 66.11 22.31 -8.26
C ARG A 99 65.31 23.59 -8.53
N ASN A 100 65.94 24.76 -8.49
CA ASN A 100 65.29 26.04 -8.80
C ASN A 100 64.93 26.20 -10.30
N ASP A 101 65.63 25.51 -11.19
CA ASP A 101 65.37 25.56 -12.64
C ASP A 101 64.13 24.72 -13.05
N ALA A 102 63.78 23.69 -12.26
CA ALA A 102 62.59 22.86 -12.48
C ALA A 102 61.28 23.57 -12.12
N GLU A 103 61.26 24.35 -11.03
CA GLU A 103 60.08 25.13 -10.61
C GLU A 103 59.79 26.31 -11.56
N ASN A 104 60.82 26.94 -12.12
CA ASN A 104 60.65 27.98 -13.14
C ASN A 104 60.17 27.41 -14.49
N LYS A 105 60.61 26.20 -14.88
CA LYS A 105 60.14 25.51 -16.10
C LYS A 105 58.66 25.19 -16.06
N VAL A 106 58.13 24.76 -14.92
CA VAL A 106 56.71 24.45 -14.73
C VAL A 106 55.84 25.72 -14.85
N ARG A 107 56.32 26.84 -14.33
CA ARG A 107 55.60 28.12 -14.39
C ARG A 107 55.58 28.72 -15.81
N THR A 108 56.65 28.55 -16.59
CA THR A 108 56.72 29.01 -17.99
C THR A 108 55.93 28.10 -18.95
N LEU A 109 55.94 26.78 -18.74
CA LEU A 109 55.19 25.82 -19.56
C LEU A 109 53.66 25.99 -19.38
N THR A 110 53.19 26.30 -18.17
CA THR A 110 51.78 26.54 -17.90
C THR A 110 51.24 27.77 -18.67
N ALA A 111 52.04 28.82 -18.84
CA ALA A 111 51.68 30.00 -19.62
C ALA A 111 51.80 29.81 -21.15
N GLN A 112 52.65 28.86 -21.60
CA GLN A 112 52.78 28.49 -23.02
C GLN A 112 51.66 27.55 -23.50
N ILE A 113 51.17 26.67 -22.63
CA ILE A 113 50.05 25.74 -22.92
C ILE A 113 48.78 26.52 -23.28
N SER A 114 48.39 27.54 -22.49
CA SER A 114 47.18 28.32 -22.77
C SER A 114 47.24 29.14 -24.07
N ARG A 115 48.44 29.55 -24.53
CA ARG A 115 48.59 30.21 -25.85
C ARG A 115 48.63 29.20 -27.00
N LYS A 116 49.21 28.02 -26.78
CA LYS A 116 49.22 26.93 -27.77
C LYS A 116 47.85 26.31 -27.98
N ASP A 117 46.99 26.24 -26.96
CA ASP A 117 45.62 25.70 -27.11
C ASP A 117 44.74 26.58 -28.02
N ALA A 118 44.88 27.91 -27.94
CA ALA A 118 44.19 28.85 -28.83
C ALA A 118 44.68 28.72 -30.29
N GLN A 119 45.94 28.34 -30.50
CA GLN A 119 46.53 28.14 -31.82
C GLN A 119 46.25 26.72 -32.37
N ALA A 120 46.18 25.71 -31.49
CA ALA A 120 45.83 24.34 -31.82
C ALA A 120 44.37 24.20 -32.30
N LEU A 121 43.45 25.04 -31.81
CA LEU A 121 42.08 25.09 -32.31
C LEU A 121 41.98 25.60 -33.77
N ALA A 122 42.90 26.47 -34.20
CA ALA A 122 43.00 26.92 -35.58
C ALA A 122 43.72 25.89 -36.49
N ASP A 123 44.72 25.19 -35.95
CA ASP A 123 45.45 24.13 -36.67
C ASP A 123 44.68 22.80 -36.75
N ALA A 124 43.81 22.50 -35.79
CA ALA A 124 42.92 21.34 -35.80
C ALA A 124 41.93 21.34 -36.98
N ARG A 125 41.61 22.52 -37.54
CA ARG A 125 40.85 22.64 -38.79
C ARG A 125 41.65 22.21 -40.03
N ARG A 126 42.97 22.42 -40.05
CA ARG A 126 43.88 21.97 -41.12
C ARG A 126 44.38 20.53 -40.95
N HIS A 127 44.46 20.02 -39.73
CA HIS A 127 44.86 18.64 -39.44
C HIS A 127 43.82 17.58 -39.80
N ARG A 128 42.52 17.95 -39.95
CA ARG A 128 41.47 17.03 -40.41
C ARG A 128 41.67 16.55 -41.86
N GLU A 129 42.26 17.37 -42.73
CA GLU A 129 42.51 17.00 -44.13
C GLU A 129 43.71 16.03 -44.27
N TYR A 130 44.75 16.18 -43.43
CA TYR A 130 45.90 15.27 -43.41
C TYR A 130 45.65 13.93 -42.69
N ALA A 131 44.78 13.92 -41.68
CA ALA A 131 44.40 12.69 -40.98
C ALA A 131 43.67 11.69 -41.90
N VAL A 132 42.83 12.18 -42.81
CA VAL A 132 42.12 11.33 -43.79
C VAL A 132 43.07 10.72 -44.82
N ALA A 133 44.15 11.42 -45.21
CA ALA A 133 45.16 10.88 -46.12
C ALA A 133 46.05 9.82 -45.45
N LEU A 134 46.40 9.99 -44.17
CA LEU A 134 47.22 9.05 -43.41
C LEU A 134 46.47 7.76 -43.05
N ASP A 135 45.18 7.87 -42.75
CA ASP A 135 44.33 6.71 -42.44
C ASP A 135 44.10 5.82 -43.67
N ARG A 136 44.01 6.43 -44.87
CA ARG A 136 43.92 5.73 -46.15
C ARG A 136 45.18 4.91 -46.46
N ALA A 137 46.36 5.50 -46.21
CA ALA A 137 47.65 4.83 -46.41
C ALA A 137 47.90 3.69 -45.40
N HIS A 138 47.49 3.85 -44.14
CA HIS A 138 47.60 2.78 -43.13
C HIS A 138 46.65 1.62 -43.37
N THR A 139 45.49 1.88 -43.97
CA THR A 139 44.52 0.84 -44.35
C THR A 139 45.05 0.00 -45.52
N GLU A 140 45.68 0.61 -46.52
CA GLU A 140 46.36 -0.12 -47.62
C GLU A 140 47.53 -0.98 -47.12
N ILE A 141 48.36 -0.46 -46.21
CA ILE A 141 49.50 -1.21 -45.64
C ILE A 141 49.02 -2.42 -44.81
N ARG A 142 47.88 -2.32 -44.12
CA ARG A 142 47.30 -3.47 -43.38
C ARG A 142 46.71 -4.52 -44.30
N GLY A 143 46.02 -4.13 -45.37
CA GLY A 143 45.52 -5.05 -46.39
C GLY A 143 46.63 -5.89 -47.03
N LEU A 144 47.77 -5.25 -47.34
CA LEU A 144 48.95 -5.91 -47.90
C LEU A 144 49.63 -6.88 -46.90
N LYS A 145 49.67 -6.55 -45.60
CA LYS A 145 50.22 -7.45 -44.56
C LYS A 145 49.37 -8.69 -44.32
N ILE A 146 48.04 -8.58 -44.43
CA ILE A 146 47.12 -9.72 -44.34
C ILE A 146 47.28 -10.63 -45.56
N GLN A 147 47.39 -10.07 -46.77
CA GLN A 147 47.66 -10.85 -47.99
C GLN A 147 49.01 -11.62 -47.92
N ILE A 148 50.05 -11.02 -47.34
CA ILE A 148 51.36 -11.67 -47.17
C ILE A 148 51.32 -12.83 -46.16
N ARG A 149 50.59 -12.69 -45.03
CA ARG A 149 50.45 -13.77 -44.03
C ARG A 149 49.60 -14.95 -44.54
N LEU A 150 48.66 -14.69 -45.45
CA LEU A 150 47.84 -15.73 -46.08
C LEU A 150 48.59 -16.46 -47.21
N ALA A 151 49.42 -15.76 -47.98
CA ALA A 151 50.26 -16.37 -49.02
C ALA A 151 51.38 -17.28 -48.47
N THR A 152 51.70 -17.17 -47.17
CA THR A 152 52.80 -17.89 -46.50
C THR A 152 52.34 -19.08 -45.65
N GLY A 153 51.04 -19.42 -45.62
CA GLY A 153 50.54 -20.72 -45.17
C GLY A 153 50.67 -21.07 -43.67
N SER A 154 50.92 -20.11 -42.77
CA SER A 154 51.20 -20.40 -41.34
C SER A 154 49.96 -20.45 -40.43
N LEU A 155 48.76 -20.18 -40.94
CA LEU A 155 47.51 -20.26 -40.17
C LEU A 155 46.53 -21.17 -40.92
N GLY A 156 46.18 -22.30 -40.29
CA GLY A 156 45.30 -23.31 -40.87
C GLY A 156 44.02 -22.72 -41.48
N ASP A 157 43.92 -22.88 -42.79
CA ASP A 157 42.93 -22.43 -43.77
C ASP A 157 41.56 -21.90 -43.26
N PRO A 158 41.39 -20.57 -43.17
CA PRO A 158 40.20 -19.90 -43.63
C PRO A 158 40.48 -19.36 -45.03
N SER A 159 40.01 -20.08 -46.06
CA SER A 159 40.08 -19.68 -47.47
C SER A 159 39.78 -18.20 -47.63
N VAL A 160 40.50 -17.49 -48.51
CA VAL A 160 40.35 -16.04 -48.80
C VAL A 160 38.88 -15.57 -48.81
N ALA A 161 37.96 -16.40 -49.31
CA ALA A 161 36.51 -16.18 -49.29
C ALA A 161 35.89 -15.88 -47.89
N VAL A 162 36.43 -16.45 -46.80
CA VAL A 162 35.94 -16.30 -45.41
C VAL A 162 36.25 -14.91 -44.85
N LEU A 163 37.39 -14.34 -45.24
CA LEU A 163 37.81 -12.99 -44.86
C LEU A 163 37.12 -11.93 -45.72
N GLU A 164 36.95 -12.20 -47.01
CA GLU A 164 36.15 -11.34 -47.91
C GLU A 164 34.69 -11.24 -47.45
N GLU A 165 34.09 -12.34 -46.96
CA GLU A 165 32.74 -12.31 -46.37
C GLU A 165 32.68 -11.50 -45.07
N LEU A 166 33.68 -11.60 -44.19
CA LEU A 166 33.73 -10.82 -42.94
C LEU A 166 33.92 -9.32 -43.22
N GLU A 167 34.82 -8.98 -44.15
CA GLU A 167 35.08 -7.60 -44.55
C GLU A 167 33.86 -7.00 -45.27
N ARG A 168 33.19 -7.79 -46.12
CA ARG A 168 31.91 -7.41 -46.75
C ARG A 168 30.83 -7.18 -45.70
N TYR A 169 30.70 -8.05 -44.70
CA TYR A 169 29.75 -7.87 -43.60
C TYR A 169 30.06 -6.63 -42.78
N ALA A 170 31.32 -6.42 -42.37
CA ALA A 170 31.73 -5.26 -41.60
C ALA A 170 31.44 -3.95 -42.35
N ARG A 171 31.66 -3.90 -43.67
CA ARG A 171 31.32 -2.75 -44.53
C ARG A 171 29.80 -2.54 -44.63
N LEU A 172 29.02 -3.59 -44.86
CA LEU A 172 27.55 -3.50 -44.96
C LEU A 172 26.92 -3.05 -43.64
N ARG A 173 27.43 -3.54 -42.51
CA ARG A 173 27.02 -3.14 -41.16
C ARG A 173 27.38 -1.69 -40.87
N ALA A 174 28.60 -1.26 -41.19
CA ALA A 174 29.01 0.14 -41.07
C ALA A 174 28.16 1.08 -41.94
N ALA A 175 27.61 0.60 -43.05
CA ALA A 175 26.66 1.32 -43.90
C ALA A 175 25.20 1.25 -43.43
N GLY A 176 24.90 0.56 -42.31
CA GLY A 176 23.56 0.52 -41.70
C GLY A 176 22.57 -0.46 -42.34
N ALA A 177 23.02 -1.43 -43.14
CA ALA A 177 22.14 -2.41 -43.77
C ALA A 177 21.59 -3.44 -42.76
N ARG A 178 20.27 -3.48 -42.56
CA ARG A 178 19.60 -4.31 -41.52
C ARG A 178 19.68 -5.83 -41.76
N ASP A 179 19.85 -6.28 -43.00
CA ASP A 179 19.85 -7.72 -43.37
C ASP A 179 21.25 -8.31 -43.62
N ALA A 180 22.31 -7.58 -43.24
CA ALA A 180 23.69 -7.94 -43.57
C ALA A 180 24.12 -9.34 -43.09
N VAL A 181 23.53 -9.86 -42.01
CA VAL A 181 23.86 -11.19 -41.44
C VAL A 181 23.57 -12.33 -42.41
N THR A 182 22.59 -12.16 -43.31
CA THR A 182 22.24 -13.16 -44.34
C THR A 182 23.30 -13.31 -45.44
N CYS A 183 24.27 -12.39 -45.51
CA CYS A 183 25.35 -12.39 -46.50
C CYS A 183 26.55 -13.26 -46.10
N VAL A 184 26.56 -13.85 -44.91
CA VAL A 184 27.64 -14.70 -44.40
C VAL A 184 27.18 -16.16 -44.36
N SER A 185 27.92 -17.05 -45.01
CA SER A 185 27.47 -18.45 -45.10
C SER A 185 27.49 -19.17 -43.73
N PRO A 186 26.57 -20.12 -43.46
CA PRO A 186 26.61 -20.93 -42.24
C PRO A 186 27.89 -21.76 -42.07
N GLY A 187 28.60 -22.06 -43.17
CA GLY A 187 29.91 -22.69 -43.14
C GLY A 187 31.01 -21.75 -42.65
N THR A 188 30.99 -20.50 -43.12
CA THR A 188 31.88 -19.41 -42.72
C THR A 188 31.74 -19.09 -41.23
N LEU A 189 30.50 -18.97 -40.73
CA LEU A 189 30.22 -18.75 -39.30
C LEU A 189 30.76 -19.87 -38.40
N ARG A 190 30.67 -21.12 -38.86
CA ARG A 190 31.22 -22.28 -38.13
C ARG A 190 32.74 -22.21 -38.02
N LYS A 191 33.42 -21.87 -39.11
CA LYS A 191 34.88 -21.70 -39.15
C LYS A 191 35.35 -20.58 -38.22
N TRP A 192 34.69 -19.43 -38.25
CA TRP A 192 34.99 -18.31 -37.34
C TRP A 192 34.81 -18.70 -35.87
N ARG A 193 33.74 -19.42 -35.53
CA ARG A 193 33.51 -19.92 -34.18
C ARG A 193 34.62 -20.89 -33.73
N THR A 194 34.99 -21.85 -34.57
CA THR A 194 36.07 -22.80 -34.26
C THR A 194 37.43 -22.11 -34.12
N MET A 195 37.69 -21.08 -34.92
CA MET A 195 38.92 -20.30 -34.86
C MET A 195 39.00 -19.48 -33.56
N LEU A 196 37.96 -18.71 -33.23
CA LEU A 196 37.92 -17.89 -32.00
C LEU A 196 37.94 -18.75 -30.73
N ASP A 197 37.24 -19.88 -30.70
CA ASP A 197 37.29 -20.81 -29.57
C ASP A 197 38.68 -21.45 -29.40
N ARG A 198 39.44 -21.67 -30.49
CA ARG A 198 40.82 -22.12 -30.43
C ARG A 198 41.73 -21.04 -29.86
N PHE A 199 41.57 -19.79 -30.32
CA PHE A 199 42.37 -18.65 -29.84
C PHE A 199 42.14 -18.33 -28.35
N ASP A 200 40.89 -18.36 -27.89
CA ASP A 200 40.57 -18.11 -26.48
C ASP A 200 41.14 -19.17 -25.51
N ARG A 201 41.45 -20.37 -26.03
CA ARG A 201 42.01 -21.50 -25.30
C ARG A 201 43.54 -21.64 -25.44
N THR A 202 44.20 -20.76 -26.20
CA THR A 202 45.65 -20.83 -26.42
C THR A 202 46.43 -20.48 -25.16
N SER A 203 47.50 -21.24 -24.88
CA SER A 203 48.34 -21.10 -23.69
C SER A 203 49.17 -19.81 -23.66
N GLU A 204 49.27 -19.06 -24.74
CA GLU A 204 50.01 -17.78 -24.80
C GLU A 204 49.24 -16.60 -24.15
N LEU A 205 47.95 -16.78 -23.89
CA LEU A 205 47.07 -15.80 -23.21
C LEU A 205 46.91 -16.09 -21.70
N THR A 206 47.70 -17.00 -21.12
CA THR A 206 47.59 -17.42 -19.71
C THR A 206 48.05 -16.38 -18.69
N GLY A 207 48.55 -15.22 -19.13
CA GLY A 207 48.94 -14.10 -18.26
C GLY A 207 47.81 -13.15 -17.88
N THR A 208 46.58 -13.39 -18.35
CA THR A 208 45.39 -12.66 -17.89
C THR A 208 44.57 -13.56 -16.95
N ASP A 209 44.24 -13.06 -15.76
CA ASP A 209 43.46 -13.77 -14.72
C ASP A 209 42.03 -14.17 -15.16
N SER A 210 41.60 -13.84 -16.39
CA SER A 210 40.26 -14.12 -16.92
C SER A 210 40.12 -15.53 -17.49
N LYS A 211 39.00 -16.22 -17.22
CA LYS A 211 38.69 -17.57 -17.73
C LYS A 211 38.50 -17.58 -19.27
N PRO A 212 38.71 -18.71 -19.96
CA PRO A 212 38.46 -18.81 -21.40
C PRO A 212 37.00 -18.46 -21.74
N CYS A 213 36.76 -17.83 -22.89
CA CYS A 213 35.42 -17.44 -23.35
C CYS A 213 34.71 -16.37 -22.48
N THR A 214 35.44 -15.44 -21.87
CA THR A 214 34.85 -14.19 -21.32
C THR A 214 35.05 -13.01 -22.30
N PRO A 215 34.26 -11.92 -22.20
CA PRO A 215 34.44 -10.74 -23.03
C PRO A 215 35.84 -10.11 -22.92
N GLU A 216 36.46 -10.14 -21.73
CA GLU A 216 37.81 -9.62 -21.51
C GLU A 216 38.86 -10.48 -22.21
N ARG A 217 38.71 -11.81 -22.13
CA ARG A 217 39.56 -12.79 -22.83
C ARG A 217 39.41 -12.63 -24.34
N ARG A 218 38.19 -12.45 -24.84
CA ARG A 218 37.91 -12.23 -26.27
C ARG A 218 38.50 -10.91 -26.78
N ARG A 219 38.42 -9.83 -25.99
CA ARG A 219 39.10 -8.55 -26.29
C ARG A 219 40.63 -8.66 -26.29
N ALA A 220 41.21 -9.58 -25.53
CA ALA A 220 42.64 -9.89 -25.58
C ALA A 220 43.00 -10.68 -26.86
N SER A 221 42.18 -11.68 -27.22
CA SER A 221 42.30 -12.43 -28.49
C SER A 221 42.19 -11.51 -29.71
N TYR A 222 41.27 -10.55 -29.72
CA TYR A 222 41.15 -9.55 -30.79
C TYR A 222 42.38 -8.64 -30.93
N ARG A 223 43.01 -8.30 -29.81
CA ARG A 223 44.25 -7.51 -29.80
C ARG A 223 45.42 -8.32 -30.37
N LEU A 224 45.49 -9.60 -30.05
CA LEU A 224 46.51 -10.52 -30.55
C LEU A 224 46.35 -10.81 -32.05
N LEU A 225 45.10 -10.81 -32.53
CA LEU A 225 44.75 -10.91 -33.96
C LEU A 225 44.88 -9.57 -34.73
N GLU A 226 45.29 -8.48 -34.06
CA GLU A 226 45.45 -7.13 -34.62
C GLU A 226 44.20 -6.59 -35.34
N LEU A 227 43.00 -7.08 -34.99
CA LEU A 227 41.74 -6.70 -35.65
C LEU A 227 41.39 -5.25 -35.34
N ASP A 228 40.87 -4.51 -36.33
CA ASP A 228 40.32 -3.17 -36.10
C ASP A 228 38.93 -3.23 -35.43
N GLN A 229 38.42 -2.07 -35.02
CA GLN A 229 37.15 -1.99 -34.29
C GLN A 229 35.97 -2.51 -35.12
N ALA A 230 35.92 -2.22 -36.42
CA ALA A 230 34.81 -2.66 -37.28
C ALA A 230 34.75 -4.18 -37.42
N HIS A 231 35.91 -4.84 -37.53
CA HIS A 231 36.01 -6.30 -37.59
C HIS A 231 35.75 -6.96 -36.24
N ARG A 232 36.15 -6.33 -35.12
CA ARG A 232 35.82 -6.79 -33.76
C ARG A 232 34.32 -6.77 -33.53
N ASP A 233 33.69 -5.64 -33.82
CA ASP A 233 32.26 -5.49 -33.61
C ASP A 233 31.48 -6.42 -34.58
N ALA A 234 32.00 -6.66 -35.78
CA ALA A 234 31.44 -7.63 -36.73
C ALA A 234 31.53 -9.07 -36.21
N LEU A 235 32.65 -9.46 -35.59
CA LEU A 235 32.82 -10.79 -35.00
C LEU A 235 32.01 -10.98 -33.72
N ASP A 236 31.85 -9.92 -32.90
CA ASP A 236 30.98 -9.96 -31.72
C ASP A 236 29.51 -10.16 -32.11
N ASP A 237 29.07 -9.59 -33.23
CA ASP A 237 27.71 -9.81 -33.79
C ASP A 237 27.54 -11.21 -34.40
N LEU A 238 28.51 -11.67 -35.18
CA LEU A 238 28.41 -12.94 -35.91
C LEU A 238 28.70 -14.16 -35.02
N VAL A 239 29.56 -14.01 -34.01
CA VAL A 239 30.00 -15.06 -33.09
C VAL A 239 30.04 -14.52 -31.65
N PRO A 240 28.87 -14.21 -31.05
CA PRO A 240 28.82 -13.71 -29.69
C PRO A 240 29.45 -14.69 -28.71
N VAL A 241 30.13 -14.15 -27.69
CA VAL A 241 30.62 -14.93 -26.54
C VAL A 241 29.42 -15.61 -25.91
N LYS A 242 29.28 -16.93 -26.11
CA LYS A 242 28.26 -17.69 -25.40
C LYS A 242 28.65 -17.70 -23.93
N SER A 243 27.75 -17.23 -23.05
CA SER A 243 27.90 -17.46 -21.61
C SER A 243 28.21 -18.93 -21.36
N PRO A 244 29.09 -19.26 -20.39
CA PRO A 244 29.34 -20.64 -20.01
C PRO A 244 28.01 -21.35 -19.77
N ARG A 245 27.94 -22.63 -20.16
CA ARG A 245 26.73 -23.46 -20.05
C ARG A 245 26.04 -23.23 -18.71
N SER A 246 24.73 -23.02 -18.77
CA SER A 246 23.75 -22.92 -17.70
C SER A 246 24.00 -23.90 -16.55
N VAL A 247 24.81 -23.50 -15.58
CA VAL A 247 24.84 -24.13 -14.26
C VAL A 247 24.08 -23.20 -13.33
N PRO A 248 23.05 -23.68 -12.60
CA PRO A 248 22.39 -22.88 -11.57
C PRO A 248 23.43 -22.31 -10.59
N PRO A 249 23.19 -21.14 -9.99
CA PRO A 249 24.10 -20.60 -8.99
C PRO A 249 24.36 -21.62 -7.88
N GLY A 250 25.64 -21.86 -7.57
CA GLY A 250 26.03 -22.71 -6.45
C GLY A 250 25.65 -22.09 -5.11
N GLU A 251 25.52 -22.91 -4.07
CA GLU A 251 25.12 -22.47 -2.71
C GLU A 251 26.01 -21.33 -2.18
N GLU A 252 27.33 -21.42 -2.40
CA GLU A 252 28.32 -20.40 -2.02
C GLU A 252 28.04 -19.01 -2.64
N VAL A 253 27.55 -18.97 -3.87
CA VAL A 253 27.20 -17.71 -4.55
C VAL A 253 25.98 -17.07 -3.90
N VAL A 254 24.96 -17.88 -3.58
CA VAL A 254 23.74 -17.40 -2.93
C VAL A 254 24.06 -16.87 -1.54
N GLU A 255 24.91 -17.57 -0.77
CA GLU A 255 25.36 -17.14 0.56
C GLU A 255 26.14 -15.82 0.50
N LEU A 256 27.09 -15.68 -0.43
CA LEU A 256 27.86 -14.44 -0.60
C LEU A 256 26.94 -13.25 -0.91
N HIS A 257 26.00 -13.42 -1.83
CA HIS A 257 25.03 -12.38 -2.14
C HIS A 257 24.09 -12.09 -0.95
N ALA A 258 23.70 -13.10 -0.17
CA ALA A 258 22.88 -12.92 1.02
C ALA A 258 23.57 -12.07 2.08
N LEU A 259 24.87 -12.31 2.34
CA LEU A 259 25.68 -11.51 3.25
C LEU A 259 25.77 -10.05 2.78
N VAL A 260 26.07 -9.85 1.48
CA VAL A 260 26.20 -8.52 0.89
C VAL A 260 24.89 -7.73 0.95
N LEU A 261 23.77 -8.33 0.54
CA LEU A 261 22.46 -7.66 0.57
C LEU A 261 21.99 -7.44 2.01
N GLY A 262 22.29 -8.35 2.93
CA GLY A 262 22.03 -8.18 4.36
C GLY A 262 22.72 -6.93 4.92
N ALA A 263 23.98 -6.70 4.58
CA ALA A 263 24.71 -5.48 4.97
C ALA A 263 24.12 -4.22 4.32
N MET A 264 23.71 -4.29 3.05
CA MET A 264 23.09 -3.17 2.33
C MET A 264 21.67 -2.84 2.80
N ARG A 265 20.97 -3.77 3.46
CA ARG A 265 19.62 -3.55 3.99
C ARG A 265 19.56 -2.39 4.99
N VAL A 266 20.60 -2.25 5.83
CA VAL A 266 20.69 -1.20 6.85
C VAL A 266 21.27 0.10 6.27
N SER A 267 22.27 -0.01 5.39
CA SER A 267 23.01 1.14 4.89
C SER A 267 22.49 1.75 3.58
N GLY A 268 21.53 1.09 2.93
CA GLY A 268 21.13 1.37 1.56
C GLY A 268 22.01 0.70 0.50
N PRO A 269 21.63 0.80 -0.78
CA PRO A 269 22.39 0.23 -1.89
C PRO A 269 23.80 0.83 -2.00
N ARG A 270 24.79 0.02 -2.35
CA ARG A 270 26.20 0.40 -2.52
C ARG A 270 26.84 -0.35 -3.68
N PRO A 271 27.98 0.09 -4.24
CA PRO A 271 28.55 -0.53 -5.44
C PRO A 271 28.74 -2.05 -5.31
N LEU A 272 28.00 -2.81 -6.12
CA LEU A 272 27.83 -4.26 -5.95
C LEU A 272 29.15 -5.02 -6.05
N THR A 273 29.95 -4.75 -7.09
CA THR A 273 31.22 -5.45 -7.34
C THR A 273 32.23 -5.23 -6.21
N LYS A 274 32.28 -4.01 -5.65
CA LYS A 274 33.14 -3.70 -4.49
C LYS A 274 32.68 -4.43 -3.24
N ALA A 275 31.37 -4.52 -3.02
CA ALA A 275 30.83 -5.25 -1.89
C ALA A 275 31.13 -6.75 -2.01
N LEU A 276 30.80 -7.38 -3.15
CA LEU A 276 31.11 -8.79 -3.38
C LEU A 276 32.61 -9.10 -3.20
N ALA A 277 33.49 -8.27 -3.78
CA ALA A 277 34.93 -8.45 -3.65
C ALA A 277 35.43 -8.32 -2.20
N HIS A 278 34.85 -7.41 -1.40
CA HIS A 278 35.22 -7.23 0.00
C HIS A 278 34.86 -8.46 0.84
N TRP A 279 33.64 -8.98 0.70
CA TRP A 279 33.16 -10.13 1.48
C TRP A 279 33.79 -11.45 0.99
N SER A 280 34.10 -11.56 -0.30
CA SER A 280 34.83 -12.70 -0.88
C SER A 280 36.30 -12.78 -0.41
N GLN A 281 36.88 -11.71 0.15
CA GLN A 281 38.22 -11.77 0.76
C GLN A 281 38.21 -12.34 2.18
N GLU A 282 37.07 -12.28 2.88
CA GLU A 282 36.91 -12.82 4.23
C GLU A 282 36.62 -14.33 4.23
N GLN A 283 36.19 -14.90 3.10
CA GLN A 283 36.01 -16.33 2.87
C GLN A 283 36.73 -16.74 1.56
N PRO A 284 37.83 -17.51 1.60
CA PRO A 284 38.60 -17.84 0.40
C PRO A 284 37.75 -18.68 -0.57
N SER A 285 37.22 -18.03 -1.60
CA SER A 285 36.47 -18.64 -2.70
C SER A 285 36.95 -18.05 -4.02
N ASP A 286 37.20 -18.90 -5.03
CA ASP A 286 37.63 -18.48 -6.39
C ASP A 286 36.44 -17.94 -7.23
N LEU A 287 35.47 -17.30 -6.57
CA LEU A 287 34.23 -16.84 -7.19
C LEU A 287 34.48 -15.56 -7.99
N ASP A 288 33.99 -15.54 -9.23
CA ASP A 288 34.02 -14.35 -10.08
C ASP A 288 32.95 -13.37 -9.61
N THR A 289 33.37 -12.21 -9.10
CA THR A 289 32.50 -11.17 -8.55
C THR A 289 32.12 -10.09 -9.58
N SER A 290 32.37 -10.35 -10.87
CA SER A 290 32.03 -9.44 -11.97
C SER A 290 30.52 -9.37 -12.25
N GLN A 291 30.06 -8.26 -12.82
CA GLN A 291 28.67 -8.12 -13.25
C GLN A 291 28.32 -9.04 -14.43
N PHE A 292 29.32 -9.47 -15.21
CA PHE A 292 29.13 -10.44 -16.29
C PHE A 292 28.67 -11.79 -15.75
N GLU A 293 29.37 -12.30 -14.73
CA GLU A 293 29.02 -13.55 -14.06
C GLU A 293 27.67 -13.42 -13.34
N PHE A 294 27.45 -12.34 -12.58
CA PHE A 294 26.18 -12.04 -11.93
C PHE A 294 24.99 -12.09 -12.92
N ARG A 295 25.12 -11.44 -14.08
CA ARG A 295 24.09 -11.47 -15.13
C ARG A 295 23.90 -12.88 -15.69
N GLY A 296 24.99 -13.61 -15.91
CA GLY A 296 24.96 -15.01 -16.36
C GLY A 296 24.15 -15.90 -15.41
N GLN A 297 24.38 -15.75 -14.11
CA GLN A 297 23.69 -16.50 -13.07
C GLN A 297 22.20 -16.13 -12.98
N LEU A 298 21.86 -14.85 -13.03
CA LEU A 298 20.45 -14.41 -13.06
C LEU A 298 19.69 -14.90 -14.29
N THR A 299 20.34 -14.93 -15.46
CA THR A 299 19.69 -15.34 -16.72
C THR A 299 19.57 -16.86 -16.84
N ALA A 300 20.46 -17.62 -16.19
CA ALA A 300 20.41 -19.07 -16.15
C ALA A 300 19.37 -19.59 -15.13
N GLY A 301 19.05 -18.81 -14.11
CA GLY A 301 18.05 -19.13 -13.09
C GLY A 301 16.62 -19.10 -13.63
N LYS A 302 15.77 -19.99 -13.11
CA LYS A 302 14.30 -19.85 -13.27
C LYS A 302 13.83 -18.65 -12.43
N PRO A 303 12.63 -18.08 -12.67
CA PRO A 303 12.08 -17.02 -11.81
C PRO A 303 12.02 -17.35 -10.31
N ALA A 304 11.99 -18.65 -9.97
CA ALA A 304 12.02 -19.19 -8.60
C ALA A 304 13.42 -19.57 -8.10
N ASP A 305 14.49 -19.17 -8.79
CA ASP A 305 15.87 -19.41 -8.37
C ASP A 305 16.18 -18.63 -7.07
N PRO A 306 16.85 -19.25 -6.08
CA PRO A 306 17.20 -18.60 -4.81
C PRO A 306 17.91 -17.25 -4.97
N LEU A 307 18.81 -17.13 -5.95
CA LEU A 307 19.54 -15.87 -6.20
C LEU A 307 18.59 -14.77 -6.73
N VAL A 308 17.68 -15.14 -7.63
CA VAL A 308 16.69 -14.21 -8.20
C VAL A 308 15.75 -13.72 -7.11
N GLU A 309 15.29 -14.62 -6.24
CA GLU A 309 14.38 -14.28 -5.13
C GLU A 309 15.05 -13.38 -4.08
N LEU A 310 16.33 -13.63 -3.80
CA LEU A 310 17.13 -12.80 -2.91
C LEU A 310 17.24 -11.35 -3.41
N TRP A 311 17.51 -11.18 -4.71
CA TRP A 311 17.55 -9.86 -5.34
C TRP A 311 16.17 -9.22 -5.49
N ARG A 312 15.14 -10.00 -5.81
CA ARG A 312 13.73 -9.55 -5.83
C ARG A 312 13.40 -8.90 -4.51
N ARG A 313 13.70 -9.56 -3.39
CA ARG A 313 13.46 -9.02 -2.04
C ARG A 313 14.17 -7.69 -1.80
N ALA A 314 15.49 -7.64 -1.99
CA ALA A 314 16.26 -6.44 -1.67
C ALA A 314 15.81 -5.22 -2.50
N VAL A 315 15.58 -5.43 -3.80
CA VAL A 315 15.15 -4.37 -4.71
C VAL A 315 13.73 -3.89 -4.37
N THR A 316 12.79 -4.80 -4.13
CA THR A 316 11.43 -4.43 -3.70
C THR A 316 11.43 -3.67 -2.38
N GLU A 317 12.24 -4.07 -1.39
CA GLU A 317 12.37 -3.34 -0.12
C GLU A 317 12.89 -1.91 -0.32
N TRP A 318 13.88 -1.71 -1.20
CA TRP A 318 14.39 -0.37 -1.52
C TRP A 318 13.39 0.49 -2.29
N ASP A 319 12.60 -0.12 -3.18
CA ASP A 319 11.53 0.57 -3.89
C ASP A 319 10.43 1.03 -2.94
N PHE A 320 10.07 0.21 -1.96
CA PHE A 320 8.96 0.47 -1.03
C PHE A 320 9.33 1.46 0.08
N ALA A 321 10.62 1.66 0.36
CA ALA A 321 11.05 2.59 1.39
C ALA A 321 10.56 4.03 1.11
N GLU A 322 9.68 4.59 1.94
CA GLU A 322 9.11 5.93 1.70
C GLU A 322 10.17 7.04 1.74
N ALA A 323 10.97 7.10 2.81
CA ALA A 323 11.94 8.17 3.03
C ALA A 323 13.32 7.60 3.44
N PRO A 324 14.01 6.89 2.54
CA PRO A 324 15.34 6.40 2.83
C PRO A 324 16.34 7.56 2.93
N ASN A 325 17.42 7.34 3.67
CA ASN A 325 18.53 8.29 3.79
C ASN A 325 19.41 8.40 2.53
N TRP A 326 19.22 7.54 1.53
CA TRP A 326 20.06 7.45 0.34
C TRP A 326 19.45 8.02 -0.94
N THR A 327 18.17 8.42 -0.95
CA THR A 327 17.53 9.08 -2.11
C THR A 327 16.31 9.93 -1.69
N GLY A 328 16.01 10.98 -2.46
CA GLY A 328 14.80 11.79 -2.31
C GLY A 328 13.70 11.48 -3.34
N SER A 329 13.87 10.45 -4.17
CA SER A 329 12.87 10.02 -5.16
C SER A 329 11.60 9.47 -4.49
N ALA A 330 10.44 9.58 -5.14
CA ALA A 330 9.20 9.01 -4.61
C ALA A 330 9.29 7.47 -4.51
N ALA A 331 8.73 6.86 -3.48
CA ALA A 331 8.68 5.41 -3.37
C ALA A 331 7.93 4.77 -4.55
N ARG A 332 8.28 3.53 -4.88
CA ARG A 332 7.62 2.69 -5.90
C ARG A 332 7.58 3.33 -7.29
N SER A 333 8.61 4.11 -7.62
CA SER A 333 8.73 4.83 -8.88
C SER A 333 9.87 4.30 -9.74
N ALA A 334 9.84 4.60 -11.04
CA ALA A 334 10.94 4.29 -11.94
C ALA A 334 12.22 5.05 -11.52
N GLU A 335 12.05 6.31 -11.09
CA GLU A 335 13.13 7.17 -10.59
C GLU A 335 13.81 6.56 -9.36
N ARG A 336 13.02 5.95 -8.46
CA ARG A 336 13.54 5.23 -7.30
C ARG A 336 14.39 4.04 -7.69
N ARG A 337 13.91 3.23 -8.63
CA ARG A 337 14.67 2.07 -9.12
C ARG A 337 15.97 2.50 -9.77
N ILE A 338 15.93 3.57 -10.57
CA ILE A 338 17.12 4.15 -11.21
C ILE A 338 18.14 4.59 -10.16
N ALA A 339 17.72 5.32 -9.13
CA ALA A 339 18.60 5.76 -8.04
C ALA A 339 19.26 4.57 -7.33
N ALA A 340 18.52 3.49 -7.06
CA ALA A 340 19.09 2.28 -6.47
C ALA A 340 20.14 1.63 -7.37
N TYR A 341 19.85 1.49 -8.68
CA TYR A 341 20.79 0.92 -9.65
C TYR A 341 22.05 1.76 -9.85
N GLU A 342 21.95 3.08 -9.77
CA GLU A 342 23.10 3.98 -9.83
C GLU A 342 24.02 3.80 -8.61
N LEU A 343 23.44 3.70 -7.41
CA LEU A 343 24.21 3.43 -6.18
C LEU A 343 24.85 2.03 -6.17
N LEU A 344 24.17 1.04 -6.75
CA LEU A 344 24.73 -0.29 -6.98
C LEU A 344 25.83 -0.31 -8.06
N ALA A 345 25.97 0.77 -8.83
CA ALA A 345 26.87 0.88 -9.98
C ALA A 345 26.63 -0.20 -11.05
N LEU A 346 25.36 -0.57 -11.31
CA LEU A 346 25.02 -1.60 -12.30
C LEU A 346 25.21 -1.11 -13.74
N GLU A 347 25.75 -1.98 -14.60
CA GLU A 347 25.86 -1.80 -16.05
C GLU A 347 24.47 -1.83 -16.73
N PRO A 348 24.28 -1.17 -17.89
CA PRO A 348 22.97 -1.09 -18.57
C PRO A 348 22.29 -2.44 -18.80
N GLU A 349 23.06 -3.44 -19.24
CA GLU A 349 22.56 -4.79 -19.51
C GLU A 349 22.16 -5.52 -18.22
N SER A 350 22.91 -5.33 -17.13
CA SER A 350 22.58 -5.90 -15.81
C SER A 350 21.32 -5.27 -15.24
N ARG A 351 21.13 -3.95 -15.41
CA ARG A 351 19.88 -3.25 -15.05
C ARG A 351 18.69 -3.81 -15.81
N ARG A 352 18.85 -4.03 -17.12
CA ARG A 352 17.81 -4.58 -17.98
C ARG A 352 17.37 -5.97 -17.50
N VAL A 353 18.31 -6.90 -17.36
CA VAL A 353 18.01 -8.27 -16.92
C VAL A 353 17.34 -8.28 -15.54
N LEU A 354 17.87 -7.52 -14.58
CA LEU A 354 17.29 -7.46 -13.25
C LEU A 354 15.89 -6.84 -13.25
N THR A 355 15.61 -5.86 -14.10
CA THR A 355 14.28 -5.23 -14.22
C THR A 355 13.27 -6.15 -14.90
N GLU A 356 13.69 -6.94 -15.90
CA GLU A 356 12.84 -7.95 -16.54
C GLU A 356 12.48 -9.08 -15.55
N LEU A 357 13.42 -9.48 -14.69
CA LEU A 357 13.19 -10.51 -13.65
C LEU A 357 12.42 -10.00 -12.42
N VAL A 358 12.64 -8.73 -12.06
CA VAL A 358 12.06 -8.05 -10.90
C VAL A 358 11.36 -6.76 -11.36
N PRO A 359 10.11 -6.88 -11.85
CA PRO A 359 9.30 -5.72 -12.21
C PRO A 359 9.11 -4.75 -11.04
N ILE A 360 8.92 -3.46 -11.34
CA ILE A 360 8.56 -2.47 -10.32
C ILE A 360 7.11 -2.72 -9.93
N SER A 361 6.85 -2.82 -8.62
CA SER A 361 5.49 -2.84 -8.10
C SER A 361 5.07 -1.41 -7.80
N PHE A 362 4.06 -0.93 -8.53
CA PHE A 362 3.41 0.36 -8.34
C PHE A 362 2.26 0.30 -7.32
N THR A 363 2.17 -0.79 -6.55
CA THR A 363 1.09 -0.99 -5.57
C THR A 363 1.19 0.10 -4.49
N GLU A 364 0.13 0.86 -4.27
CA GLU A 364 0.14 1.91 -3.26
C GLU A 364 0.44 1.38 -1.85
N GLY A 365 1.16 2.18 -1.07
CA GLY A 365 1.42 1.91 0.34
C GLY A 365 0.19 2.14 1.22
N PRO A 366 0.27 1.83 2.53
CA PRO A 366 -0.78 2.19 3.47
C PRO A 366 -0.94 3.71 3.57
N ILE A 367 -2.17 4.19 3.51
CA ILE A 367 -2.49 5.60 3.77
C ILE A 367 -2.45 5.80 5.27
N VAL A 368 -1.69 6.79 5.74
CA VAL A 368 -1.52 7.04 7.17
C VAL A 368 -1.88 8.46 7.55
N ILE A 369 -2.82 8.57 8.48
CA ILE A 369 -3.20 9.80 9.16
C ILE A 369 -2.77 9.65 10.61
N SER A 370 -2.00 10.61 11.11
CA SER A 370 -1.36 10.48 12.42
C SER A 370 -1.19 11.85 13.05
N THR A 371 -1.27 11.91 14.38
CA THR A 371 -0.70 13.03 15.13
C THR A 371 0.82 13.06 14.93
N ALA A 372 1.44 14.21 15.20
CA ALA A 372 2.89 14.29 15.24
C ALA A 372 3.43 13.36 16.35
N PHE A 373 4.38 12.51 16.00
CA PHE A 373 5.03 11.59 16.93
C PHE A 373 6.54 11.58 16.68
N VAL A 374 7.30 11.11 17.67
CA VAL A 374 8.76 10.96 17.55
C VAL A 374 9.05 9.53 17.07
N PRO A 375 9.65 9.33 15.90
CA PRO A 375 10.02 8.00 15.43
C PRO A 375 11.04 7.35 16.38
N TRP A 376 10.65 6.24 17.01
CA TRP A 376 11.51 5.47 17.93
C TRP A 376 11.93 4.12 17.36
N LEU A 377 11.18 3.59 16.40
CA LEU A 377 11.45 2.35 15.71
C LEU A 377 12.37 2.61 14.51
N THR A 378 13.69 2.64 14.76
CA THR A 378 14.68 2.83 13.70
C THR A 378 15.02 1.50 13.01
N PRO A 379 15.49 1.50 11.74
CA PRO A 379 15.92 0.27 11.06
C PRO A 379 17.01 -0.51 11.82
N ALA A 380 17.91 0.19 12.51
CA ALA A 380 18.93 -0.43 13.35
C ALA A 380 18.33 -1.13 14.58
N ARG A 381 17.32 -0.52 15.21
CA ARG A 381 16.60 -1.11 16.34
C ARG A 381 15.76 -2.31 15.90
N GLU A 382 15.02 -2.19 14.79
CA GLU A 382 14.31 -3.34 14.19
C GLU A 382 15.26 -4.50 13.93
N SER A 383 16.40 -4.25 13.27
CA SER A 383 17.32 -5.32 12.86
C SER A 383 18.00 -6.00 14.07
N SER A 384 18.33 -5.25 15.12
CA SER A 384 18.98 -5.80 16.32
C SER A 384 18.03 -6.58 17.24
N GLN A 385 16.72 -6.42 17.08
CA GLN A 385 15.69 -7.01 17.95
C GLN A 385 14.77 -8.00 17.22
N ALA A 386 14.94 -8.13 15.89
CA ALA A 386 14.12 -8.97 15.04
C ALA A 386 14.34 -10.47 15.34
N TRP A 387 13.27 -11.16 15.70
CA TRP A 387 13.26 -12.61 15.93
C TRP A 387 12.03 -13.26 15.30
N TYR A 388 10.85 -12.83 15.71
CA TYR A 388 9.59 -13.40 15.24
C TYR A 388 9.19 -12.88 13.86
N TRP A 389 9.47 -11.61 13.55
CA TRP A 389 9.15 -11.07 12.23
C TRP A 389 9.89 -11.79 11.09
N PRO A 390 11.23 -12.00 11.12
CA PRO A 390 11.93 -12.75 10.08
C PRO A 390 11.42 -14.18 9.89
N ALA A 391 11.08 -14.87 10.98
CA ALA A 391 10.51 -16.22 10.92
C ALA A 391 9.13 -16.21 10.23
N TYR A 392 8.27 -15.24 10.57
CA TYR A 392 6.96 -15.07 9.95
C TYR A 392 7.07 -14.65 8.47
N GLU A 393 8.00 -13.76 8.14
CA GLU A 393 8.29 -13.38 6.75
C GLU A 393 8.70 -14.60 5.92
N GLY A 394 9.59 -15.44 6.46
CA GLY A 394 9.99 -16.71 5.85
C GLY A 394 8.80 -17.65 5.65
N TYR A 395 7.91 -17.77 6.65
CA TYR A 395 6.70 -18.57 6.57
C TYR A 395 5.74 -18.10 5.46
N LEU A 396 5.50 -16.79 5.33
CA LEU A 396 4.64 -16.24 4.27
C LEU A 396 5.19 -16.56 2.87
N ARG A 397 6.51 -16.50 2.69
CA ARG A 397 7.14 -16.79 1.40
C ARG A 397 7.20 -18.29 1.10
N GLN A 398 7.72 -19.07 2.04
CA GLN A 398 8.12 -20.46 1.79
C GLN A 398 6.97 -21.45 1.99
N VAL A 399 6.12 -21.22 2.99
CA VAL A 399 5.00 -22.12 3.31
C VAL A 399 3.72 -21.67 2.64
N LYS A 400 3.44 -20.35 2.65
CA LYS A 400 2.23 -19.81 2.01
C LYS A 400 2.43 -19.46 0.53
N GLY A 401 3.66 -19.40 0.04
CA GLY A 401 3.96 -19.07 -1.36
C GLY A 401 3.58 -17.64 -1.76
N TRP A 402 3.53 -16.70 -0.81
CA TRP A 402 3.11 -15.33 -1.11
C TRP A 402 4.17 -14.60 -1.95
N PRO A 403 3.77 -13.81 -2.96
CA PRO A 403 4.69 -12.98 -3.72
C PRO A 403 5.46 -11.99 -2.84
N THR A 404 6.70 -11.72 -3.22
CA THR A 404 7.63 -10.83 -2.51
C THR A 404 7.07 -9.45 -2.25
N GLU A 405 6.33 -8.92 -3.22
CA GLU A 405 5.70 -7.60 -3.18
C GLU A 405 4.55 -7.57 -2.16
N ALA A 406 3.80 -8.67 -2.03
CA ALA A 406 2.73 -8.80 -1.04
C ALA A 406 3.30 -8.87 0.38
N VAL A 407 4.38 -9.64 0.58
CA VAL A 407 5.06 -9.75 1.88
C VAL A 407 5.71 -8.43 2.28
N ALA A 408 6.34 -7.71 1.34
CA ALA A 408 6.90 -6.37 1.57
C ALA A 408 5.80 -5.35 1.94
N GLY A 409 4.61 -5.43 1.33
CA GLY A 409 3.47 -4.62 1.71
C GLY A 409 2.99 -4.88 3.15
N VAL A 410 2.96 -6.14 3.59
CA VAL A 410 2.65 -6.49 4.99
C VAL A 410 3.72 -5.98 5.95
N ASP A 411 5.00 -6.13 5.60
CA ASP A 411 6.13 -5.62 6.39
C ASP A 411 6.00 -4.11 6.65
N GLU A 412 5.79 -3.36 5.57
CA GLU A 412 5.64 -1.92 5.62
C GLU A 412 4.42 -1.51 6.44
N ALA A 413 3.24 -2.04 6.14
CA ALA A 413 2.02 -1.68 6.84
C ALA A 413 2.08 -2.04 8.33
N ALA A 414 2.67 -3.18 8.68
CA ALA A 414 2.87 -3.57 10.08
C ALA A 414 3.86 -2.63 10.78
N ARG A 415 4.96 -2.24 10.12
CA ARG A 415 5.90 -1.24 10.64
C ARG A 415 5.21 0.11 10.89
N ARG A 416 4.36 0.57 9.96
CA ARG A 416 3.60 1.83 10.10
C ARG A 416 2.71 1.85 11.33
N VAL A 417 2.17 0.71 11.72
CA VAL A 417 1.42 0.58 12.96
C VAL A 417 2.36 0.64 14.16
N VAL A 418 3.40 -0.20 14.20
CA VAL A 418 4.28 -0.32 15.39
C VAL A 418 5.04 0.97 15.68
N GLU A 419 5.52 1.69 14.66
CA GLU A 419 6.25 2.96 14.84
C GLU A 419 5.40 4.06 15.51
N ARG A 420 4.06 3.95 15.44
CA ARG A 420 3.10 4.91 16.02
C ARG A 420 2.61 4.50 17.41
N LEU A 421 2.99 3.33 17.88
CA LEU A 421 2.77 2.94 19.27
C LEU A 421 3.82 3.63 20.16
N ALA A 422 3.60 3.66 21.48
CA ALA A 422 4.59 4.23 22.41
C ALA A 422 5.84 3.34 22.52
N ASP A 423 7.04 3.92 22.53
CA ASP A 423 8.28 3.16 22.79
C ASP A 423 8.14 2.36 24.10
N PRO A 424 8.22 1.02 24.06
CA PRO A 424 8.00 0.18 25.23
C PRO A 424 9.06 0.39 26.33
N THR A 425 10.18 1.03 26.01
CA THR A 425 11.26 1.38 26.96
C THR A 425 11.18 2.80 27.51
N ALA A 426 10.19 3.61 27.06
CA ALA A 426 10.05 4.99 27.50
C ALA A 426 9.79 5.09 29.02
N ALA A 427 10.43 6.05 29.68
CA ALA A 427 10.23 6.29 31.10
C ALA A 427 8.78 6.71 31.42
N ALA A 428 8.20 7.58 30.59
CA ALA A 428 6.80 7.97 30.70
C ALA A 428 5.89 6.90 30.08
N ALA A 429 4.83 6.53 30.80
CA ALA A 429 3.78 5.67 30.25
C ALA A 429 2.90 6.47 29.29
N TYR A 430 2.56 5.88 28.15
CA TYR A 430 1.64 6.45 27.17
C TYR A 430 0.78 5.36 26.57
N GLN A 431 -0.49 5.68 26.29
CA GLN A 431 -1.45 4.77 25.68
C GLN A 431 -1.87 5.29 24.32
N ALA A 432 -1.24 4.76 23.26
CA ALA A 432 -1.65 5.05 21.89
C ALA A 432 -2.96 4.30 21.57
N LYS A 433 -3.88 4.96 20.89
CA LYS A 433 -5.13 4.40 20.35
C LYS A 433 -5.20 4.68 18.85
N GLY A 434 -5.23 3.63 18.04
CA GLY A 434 -5.29 3.76 16.59
C GLY A 434 -6.29 2.83 15.92
N LEU A 435 -6.65 3.16 14.68
CA LEU A 435 -7.58 2.41 13.84
C LEU A 435 -6.86 1.93 12.57
N VAL A 436 -7.02 0.65 12.24
CA VAL A 436 -6.53 0.04 11.01
C VAL A 436 -7.73 -0.46 10.19
N VAL A 437 -7.89 0.10 8.99
CA VAL A 437 -9.01 -0.14 8.09
C VAL A 437 -8.54 -1.03 6.93
N GLY A 438 -8.92 -2.30 6.96
CA GLY A 438 -8.68 -3.26 5.87
C GLY A 438 -9.88 -3.44 4.97
N TYR A 439 -9.80 -4.30 3.95
CA TYR A 439 -10.96 -4.70 3.15
C TYR A 439 -11.66 -5.93 3.78
N VAL A 440 -12.92 -6.19 3.39
CA VAL A 440 -13.66 -7.39 3.83
C VAL A 440 -12.91 -8.64 3.36
N GLN A 441 -12.62 -9.61 4.24
CA GLN A 441 -11.86 -10.83 3.87
C GLN A 441 -10.50 -10.62 3.16
N SER A 442 -9.83 -9.48 3.40
CA SER A 442 -8.57 -9.13 2.76
C SER A 442 -7.32 -9.75 3.38
N GLY A 443 -7.47 -10.71 4.31
CA GLY A 443 -6.35 -11.26 5.06
C GLY A 443 -5.85 -10.39 6.22
N LYS A 444 -6.71 -9.56 6.85
CA LYS A 444 -6.37 -8.73 8.03
C LYS A 444 -5.61 -9.49 9.13
N THR A 445 -5.92 -10.76 9.35
CA THR A 445 -5.21 -11.59 10.35
C THR A 445 -3.72 -11.75 10.04
N ALA A 446 -3.32 -11.79 8.77
CA ALA A 446 -1.91 -11.85 8.40
C ALA A 446 -1.19 -10.54 8.77
N HIS A 447 -1.87 -9.41 8.59
CA HIS A 447 -1.37 -8.10 9.03
C HIS A 447 -1.31 -8.00 10.56
N ILE A 448 -2.35 -8.45 11.28
CA ILE A 448 -2.35 -8.54 12.76
C ILE A 448 -1.16 -9.37 13.24
N THR A 449 -0.90 -10.53 12.63
CA THR A 449 0.22 -11.41 12.98
C THR A 449 1.56 -10.70 12.76
N GLY A 450 1.71 -9.96 11.66
CA GLY A 450 2.89 -9.14 11.39
C GLY A 450 3.11 -8.03 12.43
N VAL A 451 2.04 -7.33 12.82
CA VAL A 451 2.09 -6.32 13.88
C VAL A 451 2.46 -6.95 15.23
N VAL A 452 1.87 -8.08 15.58
CA VAL A 452 2.21 -8.79 16.83
C VAL A 452 3.67 -9.24 16.81
N ALA A 453 4.16 -9.81 15.71
CA ALA A 453 5.56 -10.24 15.56
C ALA A 453 6.54 -9.07 15.78
N LYS A 454 6.33 -7.96 15.07
CA LYS A 454 7.16 -6.75 15.22
C LYS A 454 7.04 -6.13 16.61
N ALA A 455 5.86 -6.15 17.22
CA ALA A 455 5.64 -5.61 18.54
C ALA A 455 6.37 -6.44 19.61
N VAL A 456 6.26 -7.77 19.60
CA VAL A 456 6.99 -8.60 20.57
C VAL A 456 8.49 -8.46 20.39
N ASP A 457 8.99 -8.40 19.16
CA ASP A 457 10.40 -8.12 18.87
C ASP A 457 10.83 -6.76 19.47
N SER A 458 9.98 -5.75 19.37
CA SER A 458 10.25 -4.39 19.87
C SER A 458 10.17 -4.23 21.39
N GLY A 459 9.63 -5.21 22.13
CA GLY A 459 9.54 -5.17 23.59
C GLY A 459 8.13 -5.19 24.18
N TYR A 460 7.07 -5.40 23.40
CA TYR A 460 5.75 -5.64 23.99
C TYR A 460 5.70 -7.06 24.58
N ARG A 461 5.32 -7.18 25.86
CA ARG A 461 5.45 -8.43 26.63
C ARG A 461 4.13 -9.05 27.04
N LEU A 462 3.04 -8.31 26.94
CA LEU A 462 1.69 -8.86 27.01
C LEU A 462 0.96 -8.50 25.71
N VAL A 463 0.42 -9.51 25.03
CA VAL A 463 -0.41 -9.35 23.83
C VAL A 463 -1.78 -9.93 24.11
N ILE A 464 -2.80 -9.08 23.98
CA ILE A 464 -4.21 -9.44 24.12
C ILE A 464 -4.88 -9.24 22.78
N VAL A 465 -5.32 -10.33 22.15
CA VAL A 465 -6.10 -10.27 20.91
C VAL A 465 -7.57 -10.50 21.24
N LEU A 466 -8.38 -9.46 21.10
CA LEU A 466 -9.83 -9.52 21.23
C LEU A 466 -10.41 -9.97 19.89
N SER A 467 -10.80 -11.24 19.81
CA SER A 467 -11.43 -11.83 18.62
C SER A 467 -12.97 -11.70 18.71
N GLY A 468 -13.69 -12.21 17.71
CA GLY A 468 -15.15 -12.23 17.66
C GLY A 468 -15.81 -12.82 18.91
N SER A 469 -17.14 -12.70 19.00
CA SER A 469 -17.89 -13.15 20.18
C SER A 469 -18.00 -14.68 20.31
N LEU A 470 -17.56 -15.43 19.30
CA LEU A 470 -17.76 -16.87 19.17
C LEU A 470 -16.46 -17.67 19.40
N ASN A 471 -16.57 -18.85 20.00
CA ASN A 471 -15.40 -19.69 20.32
C ASN A 471 -14.69 -20.19 19.06
N ASN A 472 -15.41 -20.52 17.99
CA ASN A 472 -14.85 -20.98 16.72
C ASN A 472 -14.02 -19.87 16.04
N LEU A 473 -14.53 -18.62 16.03
CA LEU A 473 -13.82 -17.47 15.48
C LEU A 473 -12.55 -17.19 16.30
N ARG A 474 -12.68 -17.21 17.63
CA ARG A 474 -11.52 -17.10 18.53
C ARG A 474 -10.51 -18.24 18.31
N ALA A 475 -10.98 -19.49 18.20
CA ALA A 475 -10.14 -20.66 17.97
C ALA A 475 -9.43 -20.59 16.61
N GLN A 476 -10.09 -20.05 15.58
CA GLN A 476 -9.48 -19.79 14.28
C GLN A 476 -8.39 -18.72 14.38
N THR A 477 -8.63 -17.60 15.06
CA THR A 477 -7.61 -16.57 15.32
C THR A 477 -6.43 -17.16 16.11
N GLN A 478 -6.70 -17.94 17.17
CA GLN A 478 -5.68 -18.61 17.97
C GLN A 478 -4.86 -19.59 17.13
N ARG A 479 -5.51 -20.45 16.35
CA ARG A 479 -4.83 -21.40 15.46
C ARG A 479 -3.94 -20.70 14.45
N ARG A 480 -4.37 -19.58 13.88
CA ARG A 480 -3.57 -18.79 12.94
C ARG A 480 -2.32 -18.23 13.62
N LEU A 481 -2.46 -17.58 14.78
CA LEU A 481 -1.30 -17.08 15.52
C LEU A 481 -0.37 -18.21 15.97
N ASP A 482 -0.93 -19.34 16.40
CA ASP A 482 -0.15 -20.51 16.82
C ASP A 482 0.64 -21.12 15.65
N LYS A 483 -0.02 -21.27 14.49
CA LYS A 483 0.56 -21.83 13.25
C LYS A 483 1.62 -20.91 12.65
N GLU A 484 1.35 -19.62 12.59
CA GLU A 484 2.11 -18.67 11.76
C GLU A 484 3.14 -17.85 12.56
N LEU A 485 3.02 -17.79 13.90
CA LEU A 485 3.89 -16.97 14.76
C LEU A 485 4.46 -17.74 15.95
N VAL A 486 3.61 -18.35 16.78
CA VAL A 486 4.08 -19.01 18.01
C VAL A 486 5.00 -20.17 17.65
N GLY A 487 4.59 -21.00 16.71
CA GLY A 487 5.38 -22.12 16.19
C GLY A 487 5.42 -23.33 17.12
N ARG A 488 5.87 -24.46 16.58
CA ARG A 488 5.79 -25.78 17.23
C ARG A 488 6.45 -25.83 18.60
N GLU A 489 7.64 -25.23 18.73
CA GLU A 489 8.48 -25.35 19.91
C GLU A 489 7.90 -24.59 21.11
N ASN A 490 7.33 -23.41 20.87
CA ASN A 490 6.61 -22.66 21.91
C ASN A 490 5.26 -23.29 22.28
N ILE A 491 4.63 -24.03 21.36
CA ILE A 491 3.39 -24.78 21.63
C ILE A 491 3.67 -25.99 22.53
N LEU A 492 4.65 -26.82 22.14
CA LEU A 492 4.98 -28.06 22.84
C LEU A 492 5.72 -27.80 24.15
N ARG A 493 6.61 -26.81 24.19
CA ARG A 493 7.51 -26.52 25.33
C ARG A 493 8.25 -27.76 25.86
N GLY A 494 8.59 -28.69 24.98
CA GLY A 494 9.26 -29.95 25.31
C GLY A 494 8.33 -31.13 25.62
N ALA A 495 7.01 -30.96 25.55
CA ALA A 495 6.05 -32.07 25.55
C ALA A 495 6.15 -32.91 24.26
N ALA A 496 5.70 -34.16 24.33
CA ALA A 496 5.59 -35.02 23.16
C ALA A 496 4.55 -34.49 22.16
N GLU A 497 4.77 -34.72 20.86
CA GLU A 497 3.85 -34.20 19.84
C GLU A 497 2.44 -34.79 19.93
N GLU A 498 2.32 -36.02 20.43
CA GLU A 498 1.05 -36.74 20.62
C GLU A 498 0.16 -36.06 21.68
N ASP A 499 0.79 -35.37 22.64
CA ASP A 499 0.12 -34.65 23.72
C ASP A 499 -0.13 -33.17 23.36
N GLY A 500 0.30 -32.72 22.18
CA GLY A 500 0.19 -31.33 21.75
C GLY A 500 -1.24 -30.92 21.37
N ASP A 501 -1.60 -29.66 21.64
CA ASP A 501 -2.92 -29.05 21.32
C ASP A 501 -3.37 -29.26 19.86
N TYR A 502 -2.43 -29.49 18.94
CA TYR A 502 -2.67 -29.62 17.51
C TYR A 502 -2.34 -31.02 16.96
N ALA A 503 -2.18 -32.05 17.81
CA ALA A 503 -1.90 -33.41 17.37
C ALA A 503 -2.95 -33.98 16.39
N ASP A 504 -4.19 -33.48 16.47
CA ASP A 504 -5.31 -33.81 15.58
C ASP A 504 -5.42 -32.91 14.33
N ASP A 505 -4.54 -31.92 14.17
CA ASP A 505 -4.59 -30.95 13.09
C ASP A 505 -3.81 -31.45 11.85
N PRO A 506 -4.43 -31.49 10.66
CA PRO A 506 -3.74 -31.91 9.44
C PRO A 506 -2.53 -31.04 9.08
N ALA A 507 -2.61 -29.73 9.33
CA ALA A 507 -1.50 -28.81 9.07
C ALA A 507 -0.34 -29.03 10.05
N TRP A 508 -0.62 -29.50 11.26
CA TRP A 508 0.42 -29.89 12.22
C TRP A 508 1.16 -31.14 11.74
N ARG A 509 0.44 -32.16 11.29
CA ARG A 509 1.01 -33.44 10.83
C ARG A 509 1.79 -33.32 9.53
N SER A 510 1.40 -32.40 8.66
CA SER A 510 2.10 -32.11 7.39
C SER A 510 3.28 -31.16 7.56
N GLY A 511 3.59 -30.72 8.78
CA GLY A 511 4.71 -29.81 9.03
C GLY A 511 4.47 -28.37 8.57
N GLU A 512 3.22 -27.97 8.32
CA GLU A 512 2.88 -26.61 7.90
C GLU A 512 2.86 -25.58 9.06
N PHE A 513 3.12 -25.99 10.31
CA PHE A 513 3.29 -25.03 11.41
C PHE A 513 4.71 -24.47 11.38
N LEU A 514 4.85 -23.17 11.64
CA LEU A 514 6.16 -22.53 11.75
C LEU A 514 7.04 -23.25 12.76
N THR A 515 8.30 -23.48 12.41
CA THR A 515 9.31 -24.12 13.27
C THR A 515 10.45 -23.16 13.55
N HIS A 516 10.82 -23.01 14.82
CA HIS A 516 12.01 -22.27 15.25
C HIS A 516 13.24 -23.19 15.35
N GLY A 517 13.09 -24.50 15.14
CA GLY A 517 14.13 -25.52 15.20
C GLY A 517 14.48 -25.95 16.62
N ARG A 518 14.52 -25.00 17.56
CA ARG A 518 14.57 -25.21 19.01
C ARG A 518 13.72 -24.17 19.72
N LEU A 519 13.49 -24.36 21.02
CA LEU A 519 12.82 -23.35 21.84
C LEU A 519 13.58 -22.00 21.70
N PRO A 520 12.92 -20.89 21.31
CA PRO A 520 13.59 -19.62 21.02
C PRO A 520 14.58 -19.16 22.09
N SER A 521 14.22 -19.27 23.37
CA SER A 521 15.09 -18.94 24.51
C SER A 521 16.40 -19.72 24.55
N ARG A 522 16.48 -20.90 23.93
CA ARG A 522 17.70 -21.73 23.89
C ARG A 522 18.64 -21.40 22.74
N ILE A 523 18.21 -20.55 21.80
CA ILE A 523 18.97 -20.18 20.59
C ILE A 523 19.16 -18.66 20.46
N GLY A 524 19.03 -17.94 21.58
CA GLY A 524 19.30 -16.49 21.65
C GLY A 524 18.08 -15.59 21.51
N GLY A 525 16.89 -16.15 21.27
CA GLY A 525 15.62 -15.42 21.26
C GLY A 525 14.92 -15.42 22.63
N PHE A 526 13.61 -15.21 22.63
CA PHE A 526 12.74 -15.29 23.81
C PHE A 526 11.43 -16.00 23.46
N ASP A 527 10.81 -16.67 24.44
CA ASP A 527 9.64 -17.51 24.20
C ASP A 527 8.34 -16.69 24.15
N ILE A 528 7.36 -17.21 23.41
CA ILE A 528 5.95 -16.80 23.53
C ILE A 528 5.23 -17.84 24.39
N VAL A 529 4.73 -17.41 25.54
CA VAL A 529 3.90 -18.20 26.45
C VAL A 529 2.43 -17.92 26.15
N ARG A 530 1.70 -18.96 25.71
CA ARG A 530 0.26 -18.86 25.47
C ARG A 530 -0.52 -19.00 26.77
N LEU A 531 -1.48 -18.10 27.00
CA LEU A 531 -2.40 -18.13 28.15
C LEU A 531 -3.79 -18.66 27.76
N THR A 532 -4.02 -18.86 26.47
CA THR A 532 -5.20 -19.49 25.89
C THR A 532 -4.76 -20.48 24.83
N THR A 533 -5.57 -21.50 24.56
CA THR A 533 -5.30 -22.51 23.53
C THR A 533 -6.41 -22.53 22.48
N ARG A 534 -6.24 -23.35 21.43
CA ARG A 534 -7.26 -23.51 20.38
C ARG A 534 -8.62 -23.85 20.99
N ASP A 535 -8.67 -24.81 21.91
CA ASP A 535 -9.93 -25.35 22.44
C ASP A 535 -10.33 -24.73 23.79
N SER A 536 -9.40 -24.03 24.46
CA SER A 536 -9.66 -23.36 25.74
C SER A 536 -9.49 -21.83 25.65
N ASP A 537 -10.62 -21.15 25.72
CA ASP A 537 -10.71 -19.70 25.96
C ASP A 537 -10.25 -19.34 27.40
N TYR A 538 -10.09 -18.05 27.69
CA TYR A 538 -9.55 -17.58 28.97
C TYR A 538 -10.41 -18.01 30.18
N ARG A 539 -9.75 -18.60 31.17
CA ARG A 539 -10.33 -19.06 32.44
C ARG A 539 -9.59 -18.39 33.60
N LEU A 540 -10.25 -18.30 34.76
CA LEU A 540 -9.61 -17.78 35.96
C LEU A 540 -8.41 -18.66 36.33
N LEU A 541 -7.26 -18.04 36.50
CA LEU A 541 -6.01 -18.76 36.67
C LEU A 541 -5.81 -19.35 38.07
N HIS A 542 -6.66 -19.03 39.07
CA HIS A 542 -6.61 -19.58 40.44
C HIS A 542 -5.16 -19.69 40.98
N GLN A 543 -4.62 -20.92 41.15
CA GLN A 543 -3.26 -21.21 41.64
C GLN A 543 -2.15 -20.96 40.59
N GLY A 544 -2.50 -20.63 39.34
CA GLY A 544 -1.61 -20.41 38.19
C GLY A 544 -1.38 -18.94 37.83
N ILE A 545 -1.59 -17.98 38.74
CA ILE A 545 -1.27 -16.56 38.53
C ILE A 545 0.19 -16.36 38.11
N THR A 546 1.11 -17.24 38.55
CA THR A 546 2.52 -17.24 38.12
C THR A 546 2.70 -17.24 36.60
N ALA A 547 1.74 -17.79 35.83
CA ALA A 547 1.78 -17.71 34.37
C ALA A 547 1.68 -16.26 33.83
N LEU A 548 1.09 -15.34 34.59
CA LEU A 548 1.01 -13.91 34.29
C LEU A 548 2.15 -13.08 34.88
N GLU A 549 2.92 -13.62 35.83
CA GLU A 549 4.03 -12.90 36.49
C GLU A 549 5.25 -12.82 35.57
N PHE A 550 5.86 -11.64 35.45
CA PHE A 550 7.05 -11.44 34.62
C PHE A 550 8.32 -11.50 35.47
N GLU A 551 9.18 -12.49 35.20
CA GLU A 551 10.48 -12.58 35.85
C GLU A 551 11.40 -11.42 35.42
N LYS A 552 11.99 -10.74 36.41
CA LYS A 552 12.97 -9.66 36.22
C LYS A 552 14.36 -10.18 36.54
N ALA A 553 15.24 -10.24 35.53
CA ALA A 553 16.65 -10.58 35.74
C ALA A 553 17.36 -9.56 36.65
N HIS A 554 16.91 -8.31 36.62
CA HIS A 554 17.37 -7.22 37.47
C HIS A 554 16.18 -6.67 38.29
N PRO A 555 15.94 -7.18 39.52
CA PRO A 555 14.77 -6.81 40.32
C PRO A 555 14.72 -5.33 40.74
N SER A 556 15.88 -4.66 40.79
CA SER A 556 16.01 -3.26 41.22
C SER A 556 15.55 -2.24 40.17
N VAL A 557 15.26 -2.67 38.95
CA VAL A 557 14.81 -1.82 37.84
C VAL A 557 13.51 -2.37 37.28
N PRO A 558 12.67 -1.54 36.65
CA PRO A 558 11.35 -1.98 36.19
C PRO A 558 11.47 -2.94 34.99
N LEU A 559 10.38 -3.65 34.67
CA LEU A 559 10.34 -4.57 33.53
C LEU A 559 10.62 -3.89 32.18
N HIS A 560 10.15 -2.65 31.98
CA HIS A 560 10.35 -1.88 30.76
C HIS A 560 11.78 -1.35 30.56
N ASP A 561 12.68 -1.55 31.53
CA ASP A 561 14.11 -1.29 31.32
C ASP A 561 14.68 -2.30 30.30
N PRO A 562 15.46 -1.86 29.29
CA PRO A 562 16.02 -2.75 28.27
C PRO A 562 16.73 -4.00 28.83
N ARG A 563 17.36 -3.91 30.00
CA ARG A 563 18.06 -5.03 30.64
C ARG A 563 17.13 -6.17 31.08
N ASN A 564 15.88 -5.83 31.43
CA ASN A 564 14.83 -6.79 31.75
C ASN A 564 14.01 -7.15 30.51
N LEU A 565 13.62 -6.14 29.74
CA LEU A 565 12.61 -6.26 28.69
C LEU A 565 13.01 -7.26 27.60
N HIS A 566 14.21 -7.12 27.05
CA HIS A 566 14.63 -7.91 25.88
C HIS A 566 14.81 -9.41 26.16
N ARG A 567 14.98 -9.81 27.43
CA ARG A 567 15.13 -11.22 27.83
C ARG A 567 13.83 -11.85 28.33
N SER A 568 12.84 -11.03 28.68
CA SER A 568 11.58 -11.54 29.24
C SER A 568 10.73 -12.21 28.17
N ALA A 569 10.12 -13.36 28.50
CA ALA A 569 9.17 -14.03 27.63
C ALA A 569 7.91 -13.18 27.41
N ALA A 570 7.37 -13.22 26.20
CA ALA A 570 6.10 -12.58 25.88
C ALA A 570 4.92 -13.50 26.27
N ARG A 571 3.80 -12.91 26.67
CA ARG A 571 2.54 -13.59 26.96
C ARG A 571 1.53 -13.26 25.88
N LEU A 572 0.89 -14.27 25.32
CA LEU A 572 -0.14 -14.14 24.30
C LEU A 572 -1.45 -14.73 24.79
N MET A 573 -2.54 -13.96 24.71
CA MET A 573 -3.90 -14.47 24.90
C MET A 573 -4.80 -14.03 23.75
N VAL A 574 -5.59 -14.96 23.23
CA VAL A 574 -6.67 -14.69 22.28
C VAL A 574 -7.98 -14.92 23.00
N VAL A 575 -8.70 -13.82 23.23
CA VAL A 575 -9.88 -13.77 24.09
C VAL A 575 -11.09 -13.41 23.26
N LYS A 576 -12.20 -14.11 23.45
CA LYS A 576 -13.45 -13.72 22.79
C LYS A 576 -14.02 -12.44 23.40
N LYS A 577 -14.66 -11.60 22.58
CA LYS A 577 -15.43 -10.43 23.03
C LYS A 577 -16.71 -10.84 23.76
N ASN A 578 -16.55 -11.26 25.02
CA ASN A 578 -17.64 -11.69 25.89
C ASN A 578 -17.45 -11.12 27.29
N SER A 579 -18.51 -10.54 27.86
CA SER A 579 -18.42 -9.86 29.15
C SER A 579 -17.99 -10.78 30.30
N THR A 580 -18.39 -12.05 30.30
CA THR A 580 -18.00 -13.01 31.35
C THR A 580 -16.54 -13.38 31.25
N VAL A 581 -15.99 -13.51 30.05
CA VAL A 581 -14.56 -13.84 29.87
C VAL A 581 -13.68 -12.64 30.15
N LEU A 582 -14.03 -11.45 29.64
CA LEU A 582 -13.30 -10.22 29.91
C LEU A 582 -13.29 -9.88 31.41
N ARG A 583 -14.39 -10.14 32.15
CA ARG A 583 -14.39 -10.02 33.62
C ARG A 583 -13.34 -10.90 34.30
N LYS A 584 -13.06 -12.10 33.77
CA LYS A 584 -12.03 -12.99 34.31
C LYS A 584 -10.63 -12.44 34.04
N VAL A 585 -10.37 -11.96 32.82
CA VAL A 585 -9.10 -11.31 32.45
C VAL A 585 -8.84 -10.10 33.36
N VAL A 586 -9.83 -9.21 33.50
CA VAL A 586 -9.74 -8.04 34.39
C VAL A 586 -9.46 -8.46 35.83
N LYS A 587 -10.14 -9.49 36.33
CA LYS A 587 -9.98 -9.98 37.71
C LYS A 587 -8.56 -10.51 37.96
N ASP A 588 -8.03 -11.34 37.07
CA ASP A 588 -6.71 -11.92 37.24
C ASP A 588 -5.60 -10.89 37.06
N LEU A 589 -5.72 -9.97 36.09
CA LEU A 589 -4.76 -8.88 35.93
C LEU A 589 -4.71 -7.99 37.17
N ARG A 590 -5.86 -7.65 37.77
CA ARG A 590 -5.90 -6.87 39.03
C ARG A 590 -5.08 -7.50 40.16
N SER A 591 -4.94 -8.83 40.18
CA SER A 591 -4.19 -9.53 41.22
C SER A 591 -2.67 -9.28 41.16
N LEU A 592 -2.15 -8.84 40.01
CA LEU A 592 -0.72 -8.50 39.83
C LEU A 592 -0.33 -7.15 40.45
N GLY A 593 -1.31 -6.35 40.87
CA GLY A 593 -1.08 -5.08 41.55
C GLY A 593 -0.22 -4.10 40.74
N ASP A 594 0.78 -3.50 41.40
CA ASP A 594 1.61 -2.44 40.81
C ASP A 594 2.54 -2.92 39.68
N GLN A 595 2.78 -4.22 39.54
CA GLN A 595 3.58 -4.77 38.44
C GLN A 595 2.99 -4.40 37.07
N LEU A 596 1.66 -4.25 36.97
CA LEU A 596 0.98 -3.85 35.74
C LEU A 596 1.47 -2.53 35.14
N ARG A 597 1.96 -1.61 35.98
CA ARG A 597 2.47 -0.30 35.54
C ARG A 597 3.77 -0.41 34.76
N GLU A 598 4.51 -1.52 34.95
CA GLU A 598 5.80 -1.74 34.31
C GLU A 598 5.69 -2.45 32.95
N ILE A 599 4.56 -3.08 32.64
CA ILE A 599 4.43 -4.03 31.50
C ILE A 599 3.99 -3.29 30.24
N PRO A 600 4.79 -3.31 29.15
CA PRO A 600 4.33 -2.86 27.84
C PRO A 600 3.33 -3.85 27.24
N VAL A 601 2.12 -3.38 26.94
CA VAL A 601 1.01 -4.22 26.47
C VAL A 601 0.54 -3.81 25.08
N LEU A 602 0.25 -4.80 24.24
CA LEU A 602 -0.44 -4.64 22.97
C LEU A 602 -1.84 -5.24 23.08
N ILE A 603 -2.88 -4.44 22.81
CA ILE A 603 -4.26 -4.88 22.69
C ILE A 603 -4.69 -4.73 21.23
N VAL A 604 -4.97 -5.84 20.57
CA VAL A 604 -5.49 -5.87 19.21
C VAL A 604 -6.97 -6.21 19.26
N ASP A 605 -7.81 -5.33 18.75
CA ASP A 605 -9.25 -5.49 18.73
C ASP A 605 -9.73 -5.77 17.30
N ASP A 606 -9.98 -7.05 16.98
CA ASP A 606 -10.43 -7.48 15.65
C ASP A 606 -11.96 -7.38 15.51
N GLU A 607 -12.43 -6.81 14.40
CA GLU A 607 -13.82 -6.37 14.21
C GLU A 607 -14.26 -5.36 15.29
N ALA A 608 -13.44 -4.33 15.55
CA ALA A 608 -13.68 -3.32 16.58
C ALA A 608 -15.01 -2.56 16.43
N ASP A 609 -15.61 -2.56 15.24
CA ASP A 609 -16.93 -2.00 15.00
C ASP A 609 -18.07 -2.89 15.56
N HIS A 610 -17.75 -4.11 16.02
CA HIS A 610 -18.65 -5.03 16.71
C HIS A 610 -18.34 -5.15 18.21
N GLY A 611 -19.32 -4.82 19.05
CA GLY A 611 -19.29 -5.08 20.48
C GLY A 611 -18.36 -4.18 21.30
N SER A 612 -17.30 -3.61 20.71
CA SER A 612 -16.36 -2.72 21.40
C SER A 612 -16.85 -1.28 21.49
N VAL A 613 -17.54 -0.78 20.46
CA VAL A 613 -18.13 0.58 20.43
C VAL A 613 -19.22 0.72 21.49
N ASN A 614 -19.19 1.81 22.25
CA ASN A 614 -20.25 2.10 23.21
C ASN A 614 -21.55 2.50 22.50
N THR A 615 -22.58 1.67 22.60
CA THR A 615 -23.90 1.93 21.99
C THR A 615 -24.96 2.41 23.00
N MET A 616 -24.55 2.85 24.19
CA MET A 616 -25.45 3.42 25.19
C MET A 616 -25.80 4.86 24.82
N HIS A 617 -27.02 5.29 25.14
CA HIS A 617 -27.45 6.67 24.90
C HIS A 617 -26.61 7.67 25.73
N PRO A 618 -26.07 8.76 25.14
CA PRO A 618 -25.17 9.69 25.83
C PRO A 618 -25.77 10.31 27.10
N GLY A 619 -27.08 10.56 27.14
CA GLY A 619 -27.77 11.08 28.34
C GLY A 619 -27.61 10.20 29.57
N ARG A 620 -27.73 8.86 29.44
CA ARG A 620 -27.55 7.92 30.56
C ARG A 620 -26.09 7.81 30.99
N PHE A 621 -25.18 7.88 30.03
CA PHE A 621 -23.74 7.88 30.29
C PHE A 621 -23.29 9.13 31.04
N ARG A 622 -23.77 10.32 30.64
CA ARG A 622 -23.45 11.60 31.28
C ARG A 622 -24.03 11.73 32.70
N GLU A 623 -25.17 11.09 32.97
CA GLU A 623 -25.78 11.09 34.30
C GLU A 623 -25.15 10.08 35.26
N ASN A 624 -24.83 8.85 34.80
CA ASN A 624 -24.46 7.73 35.68
C ASN A 624 -23.12 7.05 35.36
N GLY A 625 -22.41 7.45 34.31
CA GLY A 625 -21.16 6.80 33.87
C GLY A 625 -21.34 5.39 33.28
N GLU A 626 -22.57 4.97 32.97
CA GLU A 626 -22.87 3.61 32.49
C GLU A 626 -22.45 3.40 31.03
N ARG A 627 -21.54 2.44 30.81
CA ARG A 627 -21.09 1.97 29.48
C ARG A 627 -21.72 0.62 29.15
N THR A 628 -21.74 0.26 27.87
CA THR A 628 -22.02 -1.15 27.50
C THR A 628 -21.00 -2.08 28.17
N ALA A 629 -21.43 -3.30 28.53
CA ALA A 629 -20.62 -4.19 29.36
C ALA A 629 -19.24 -4.54 28.76
N ILE A 630 -19.13 -4.70 27.43
CA ILE A 630 -17.86 -5.00 26.77
C ILE A 630 -16.97 -3.74 26.72
N ASN A 631 -17.51 -2.60 26.26
CA ASN A 631 -16.78 -1.32 26.23
C ASN A 631 -16.24 -0.96 27.63
N GLY A 632 -17.08 -1.04 28.67
CA GLY A 632 -16.67 -0.76 30.05
C GLY A 632 -15.60 -1.71 30.58
N LEU A 633 -15.53 -2.97 30.10
CA LEU A 633 -14.44 -3.90 30.46
C LEU A 633 -13.16 -3.59 29.69
N ILE A 634 -13.25 -3.15 28.44
CA ILE A 634 -12.08 -2.68 27.66
C ILE A 634 -11.51 -1.41 28.30
N SER A 635 -12.34 -0.42 28.65
CA SER A 635 -11.90 0.77 29.39
C SER A 635 -11.25 0.39 30.73
N GLN A 636 -11.81 -0.57 31.48
CA GLN A 636 -11.18 -1.09 32.70
C GLN A 636 -9.82 -1.75 32.43
N LEU A 637 -9.67 -2.53 31.35
CA LEU A 637 -8.38 -3.11 30.97
C LEU A 637 -7.35 -2.02 30.67
N LEU A 638 -7.73 -0.99 29.90
CA LEU A 638 -6.86 0.14 29.59
C LEU A 638 -6.47 0.92 30.86
N GLY A 639 -7.41 1.15 31.79
CA GLY A 639 -7.11 1.82 33.06
C GLY A 639 -6.17 1.02 33.98
N LEU A 640 -6.23 -0.31 33.93
CA LEU A 640 -5.30 -1.19 34.66
C LEU A 640 -3.90 -1.25 34.05
N LEU A 641 -3.78 -0.97 32.75
CA LEU A 641 -2.57 -1.15 31.97
C LEU A 641 -2.12 0.19 31.36
N PRO A 642 -1.45 1.06 32.15
CA PRO A 642 -1.13 2.44 31.72
C PRO A 642 -0.15 2.51 30.53
N ARG A 643 0.49 1.40 30.17
CA ARG A 643 1.38 1.28 29.00
C ARG A 643 0.74 0.47 27.86
N ALA A 644 -0.57 0.22 27.91
CA ALA A 644 -1.29 -0.50 26.87
C ALA A 644 -1.46 0.34 25.60
N GLN A 645 -1.17 -0.27 24.47
CA GLN A 645 -1.42 0.27 23.14
C GLN A 645 -2.64 -0.43 22.55
N TYR A 646 -3.64 0.31 22.13
CA TYR A 646 -4.89 -0.23 21.61
C TYR A 646 -4.99 -0.01 20.09
N ILE A 647 -5.21 -1.08 19.35
CA ILE A 647 -5.38 -1.05 17.89
C ILE A 647 -6.72 -1.67 17.52
N ALA A 648 -7.62 -0.85 17.00
CA ALA A 648 -8.88 -1.29 16.41
C ALA A 648 -8.65 -1.74 14.96
N TYR A 649 -9.01 -2.98 14.62
CA TYR A 649 -9.05 -3.49 13.26
C TYR A 649 -10.49 -3.63 12.79
N THR A 650 -10.80 -3.12 11.60
CA THR A 650 -12.11 -3.34 10.97
C THR A 650 -12.05 -3.21 9.44
N ALA A 651 -13.09 -3.69 8.77
CA ALA A 651 -13.36 -3.34 7.37
C ALA A 651 -14.36 -2.19 7.24
N THR A 652 -15.14 -1.89 8.28
CA THR A 652 -16.26 -0.94 8.25
C THR A 652 -16.07 0.09 9.36
N PRO A 653 -15.27 1.15 9.11
CA PRO A 653 -14.78 2.04 10.17
C PRO A 653 -15.81 3.04 10.70
N PHE A 654 -16.98 3.16 10.05
CA PHE A 654 -17.98 4.21 10.34
C PHE A 654 -18.34 4.29 11.83
N ALA A 655 -18.56 3.16 12.51
CA ALA A 655 -18.90 3.17 13.93
C ALA A 655 -17.72 3.65 14.82
N ASN A 656 -16.48 3.30 14.45
CA ASN A 656 -15.29 3.67 15.23
C ASN A 656 -14.96 5.15 15.09
N VAL A 657 -15.11 5.68 13.87
CA VAL A 657 -14.91 7.12 13.61
C VAL A 657 -16.10 7.97 14.03
N LEU A 658 -17.18 7.38 14.58
CA LEU A 658 -18.34 8.09 15.18
C LEU A 658 -18.32 8.09 16.72
N ILE A 659 -17.25 7.58 17.34
CA ILE A 659 -17.05 7.66 18.80
C ILE A 659 -16.69 9.10 19.19
N ASP A 660 -17.21 9.58 20.33
CA ASP A 660 -16.93 10.92 20.84
C ASP A 660 -15.42 11.10 21.10
N PRO A 661 -14.72 12.03 20.41
CA PRO A 661 -13.29 12.24 20.60
C PRO A 661 -12.95 12.81 21.99
N ALA A 662 -13.91 13.43 22.68
CA ALA A 662 -13.72 13.99 24.02
C ALA A 662 -13.82 12.94 25.13
N ASP A 663 -14.34 11.74 24.86
CA ASP A 663 -14.38 10.65 25.83
C ASP A 663 -13.00 9.97 25.93
N THR A 664 -12.17 10.48 26.86
CA THR A 664 -10.79 10.00 27.10
C THR A 664 -10.72 8.52 27.50
N GLU A 665 -11.78 7.99 28.10
CA GLU A 665 -11.91 6.61 28.58
C GLU A 665 -12.43 5.64 27.49
N ASP A 666 -12.92 6.15 26.35
CA ASP A 666 -13.39 5.34 25.23
C ASP A 666 -12.26 4.96 24.25
N ILE A 667 -12.58 4.14 23.26
CA ILE A 667 -11.65 3.56 22.29
C ILE A 667 -11.50 4.38 21.00
N PHE A 668 -11.79 5.69 21.04
CA PHE A 668 -11.63 6.58 19.89
C PHE A 668 -10.16 6.56 19.38
N PRO A 669 -9.92 6.42 18.07
CA PRO A 669 -8.57 6.33 17.50
C PRO A 669 -7.90 7.71 17.41
N LYS A 670 -7.53 8.26 18.58
CA LYS A 670 -7.00 9.63 18.70
C LYS A 670 -5.61 9.85 18.07
N ASP A 671 -4.80 8.79 17.93
CA ASP A 671 -3.38 8.93 17.58
C ASP A 671 -3.08 8.64 16.12
N PHE A 672 -3.72 7.63 15.54
CA PHE A 672 -3.57 7.33 14.11
C PHE A 672 -4.74 6.56 13.49
N VAL A 673 -4.92 6.76 12.19
CA VAL A 673 -5.78 5.95 11.31
C VAL A 673 -4.94 5.49 10.12
N ILE A 674 -4.93 4.18 9.87
CA ILE A 674 -4.20 3.56 8.76
C ILE A 674 -5.19 2.83 7.87
N SER A 675 -5.27 3.20 6.59
CA SER A 675 -6.04 2.48 5.58
C SER A 675 -5.08 1.56 4.81
N LEU A 676 -5.30 0.26 4.91
CA LEU A 676 -4.50 -0.74 4.21
C LEU A 676 -4.84 -0.73 2.71
N PRO A 677 -3.84 -0.89 1.83
CA PRO A 677 -4.07 -0.95 0.39
C PRO A 677 -4.84 -2.21 0.02
N ARG A 678 -5.48 -2.19 -1.15
CA ARG A 678 -6.17 -3.37 -1.69
C ARG A 678 -5.11 -4.44 -2.03
N PRO A 679 -5.19 -5.66 -1.45
CA PRO A 679 -4.22 -6.69 -1.77
C PRO A 679 -4.29 -7.12 -3.25
N ALA A 680 -3.15 -7.46 -3.85
CA ALA A 680 -3.10 -8.03 -5.19
C ALA A 680 -3.89 -9.35 -5.26
N GLY A 681 -4.66 -9.56 -6.33
CA GLY A 681 -5.46 -10.78 -6.52
C GLY A 681 -6.74 -10.88 -5.68
N TYR A 682 -7.00 -9.94 -4.78
CA TYR A 682 -8.26 -9.83 -4.03
C TYR A 682 -9.38 -9.31 -4.93
N MET A 683 -10.54 -9.97 -4.95
CA MET A 683 -11.77 -9.46 -5.57
C MET A 683 -12.57 -8.65 -4.54
N GLY A 684 -12.85 -7.38 -4.86
CA GLY A 684 -13.63 -6.45 -4.04
C GLY A 684 -14.75 -5.80 -4.85
N ALA A 685 -15.27 -4.68 -4.38
CA ALA A 685 -16.41 -4.00 -5.00
C ALA A 685 -16.22 -3.72 -6.51
N ARG A 686 -15.04 -3.22 -6.90
CA ARG A 686 -14.65 -2.94 -8.29
C ARG A 686 -14.63 -4.17 -9.21
N ASP A 687 -14.76 -5.39 -8.69
CA ASP A 687 -14.86 -6.63 -9.49
C ASP A 687 -16.31 -7.07 -9.71
N PHE A 688 -17.29 -6.40 -9.08
CA PHE A 688 -18.72 -6.73 -9.21
C PHE A 688 -19.56 -5.54 -9.70
N HIS A 689 -19.03 -4.32 -9.60
CA HIS A 689 -19.70 -3.08 -9.98
C HIS A 689 -18.89 -2.33 -11.03
N ASP A 690 -19.59 -1.70 -11.97
CA ASP A 690 -19.02 -0.89 -13.04
C ASP A 690 -18.80 0.56 -12.61
N PHE A 691 -18.02 0.77 -11.53
CA PHE A 691 -17.70 2.12 -11.06
C PHE A 691 -17.00 2.92 -12.14
N ASP A 692 -17.40 4.18 -12.31
CA ASP A 692 -16.76 5.16 -13.18
C ASP A 692 -16.55 4.71 -14.64
N THR A 693 -17.32 3.73 -15.12
CA THR A 693 -17.22 3.30 -16.52
C THR A 693 -17.80 4.38 -17.44
N GLU A 694 -17.01 4.82 -18.42
CA GLU A 694 -17.49 5.69 -19.49
C GLU A 694 -18.37 4.92 -20.49
N THR A 695 -18.39 3.58 -20.43
CA THR A 695 -19.14 2.74 -21.36
C THR A 695 -20.64 2.81 -21.05
N PRO A 696 -21.48 3.29 -21.98
CA PRO A 696 -22.93 3.34 -21.80
C PRO A 696 -23.52 1.94 -21.54
N PRO A 697 -24.59 1.80 -20.75
CA PRO A 697 -25.19 0.49 -20.43
C PRO A 697 -25.51 -0.39 -21.65
N GLN A 698 -25.84 0.21 -22.79
CA GLN A 698 -26.18 -0.51 -24.03
C GLN A 698 -24.96 -1.10 -24.75
N GLU A 699 -23.76 -0.58 -24.48
CA GLU A 699 -22.49 -1.05 -25.06
C GLU A 699 -21.73 -1.99 -24.11
N ARG A 700 -22.30 -2.27 -22.94
CA ARG A 700 -21.73 -3.19 -21.97
C ARG A 700 -21.80 -4.62 -22.49
N THR A 701 -20.71 -5.33 -22.26
CA THR A 701 -20.49 -6.74 -22.59
C THR A 701 -19.75 -7.40 -21.42
N VAL A 702 -19.71 -8.73 -21.39
CA VAL A 702 -18.93 -9.46 -20.36
C VAL A 702 -17.43 -9.11 -20.34
N ALA A 703 -16.91 -8.57 -21.44
CA ALA A 703 -15.50 -8.17 -21.57
C ALA A 703 -15.20 -6.82 -20.89
N ASN A 704 -16.15 -5.88 -20.92
CA ASN A 704 -15.96 -4.50 -20.42
C ASN A 704 -16.85 -4.15 -19.20
N SER A 705 -17.77 -5.03 -18.79
CA SER A 705 -18.63 -4.86 -17.61
C SER A 705 -18.40 -5.97 -16.57
N GLN A 706 -18.14 -5.54 -15.34
CA GLN A 706 -18.02 -6.36 -14.14
C GLN A 706 -19.38 -6.90 -13.69
N GLU A 707 -20.43 -6.09 -13.79
CA GLU A 707 -21.80 -6.50 -13.50
C GLU A 707 -22.20 -7.65 -14.43
N MET A 708 -22.02 -7.50 -15.74
CA MET A 708 -22.34 -8.56 -16.71
C MET A 708 -21.47 -9.80 -16.51
N ALA A 709 -20.20 -9.63 -16.14
CA ALA A 709 -19.31 -10.77 -15.90
C ALA A 709 -19.73 -11.60 -14.68
N HIS A 710 -20.17 -10.96 -13.59
CA HIS A 710 -20.28 -11.62 -12.29
C HIS A 710 -21.66 -11.60 -11.63
N VAL A 711 -22.61 -10.75 -12.05
CA VAL A 711 -23.86 -10.49 -11.32
C VAL A 711 -25.10 -10.90 -12.11
N ARG A 712 -26.04 -11.59 -11.46
CA ARG A 712 -27.31 -12.06 -12.03
C ARG A 712 -28.46 -11.55 -11.18
N ALA A 713 -29.40 -10.82 -11.78
CA ALA A 713 -30.54 -10.24 -11.07
C ALA A 713 -31.60 -11.29 -10.72
N VAL A 714 -32.18 -11.20 -9.53
CA VAL A 714 -33.26 -12.07 -9.05
C VAL A 714 -34.50 -11.22 -8.74
N TYR A 715 -35.60 -11.47 -9.46
CA TYR A 715 -36.88 -10.77 -9.30
C TYR A 715 -38.02 -11.67 -8.79
N ASP A 716 -37.77 -12.96 -8.56
CA ASP A 716 -38.79 -13.94 -8.21
C ASP A 716 -39.45 -13.64 -6.85
N THR A 717 -40.60 -12.97 -6.83
CA THR A 717 -41.32 -12.55 -5.60
C THR A 717 -42.48 -13.46 -5.20
N ALA A 718 -42.87 -14.44 -6.03
CA ALA A 718 -44.04 -15.30 -5.79
C ALA A 718 -43.67 -16.75 -5.38
N ALA A 719 -44.51 -17.35 -4.52
CA ALA A 719 -44.42 -18.76 -4.12
C ALA A 719 -44.56 -19.67 -5.35
N GLY A 720 -43.42 -20.16 -5.85
CA GLY A 720 -43.26 -20.88 -7.12
C GLY A 720 -41.98 -20.51 -7.90
N GLY A 721 -41.30 -19.41 -7.52
CA GLY A 721 -40.11 -18.85 -8.18
C GLY A 721 -38.76 -19.48 -7.78
N ASP A 722 -38.55 -20.74 -8.16
CA ASP A 722 -37.27 -21.45 -7.95
C ASP A 722 -36.33 -21.41 -9.16
N SER A 723 -36.71 -20.74 -10.25
CA SER A 723 -35.93 -20.62 -11.48
C SER A 723 -34.53 -20.05 -11.23
N ALA A 724 -34.44 -18.91 -10.54
CA ALA A 724 -33.16 -18.28 -10.25
C ALA A 724 -32.29 -19.14 -9.30
N LEU A 725 -32.91 -19.78 -8.31
CA LEU A 725 -32.19 -20.70 -7.42
C LEU A 725 -31.68 -21.94 -8.16
N ARG A 726 -32.48 -22.50 -9.08
CA ARG A 726 -32.07 -23.64 -9.92
C ARG A 726 -30.89 -23.27 -10.82
N GLN A 727 -30.95 -22.11 -11.50
CA GLN A 727 -29.83 -21.63 -12.32
C GLN A 727 -28.57 -21.41 -11.47
N ALA A 728 -28.70 -20.90 -10.24
CA ALA A 728 -27.58 -20.77 -9.32
C ALA A 728 -26.98 -22.13 -8.91
N LEU A 729 -27.79 -23.17 -8.71
CA LEU A 729 -27.31 -24.53 -8.45
C LEU A 729 -26.59 -25.12 -9.67
N ASP A 730 -27.11 -24.90 -10.88
CA ASP A 730 -26.47 -25.32 -12.12
C ASP A 730 -25.12 -24.60 -12.32
N ALA A 731 -25.04 -23.30 -12.04
CA ALA A 731 -23.78 -22.55 -12.03
C ALA A 731 -22.79 -23.08 -11.00
N PHE A 732 -23.27 -23.55 -9.85
CA PHE A 732 -22.43 -24.13 -8.81
C PHE A 732 -21.84 -25.48 -9.25
N VAL A 733 -22.62 -26.32 -9.92
CA VAL A 733 -22.13 -27.57 -10.52
C VAL A 733 -21.13 -27.29 -11.64
N LEU A 734 -21.46 -26.36 -12.56
CA LEU A 734 -20.62 -26.03 -13.70
C LEU A 734 -19.27 -25.44 -13.27
N SER A 735 -19.26 -24.51 -12.31
CA SER A 735 -18.01 -23.98 -11.75
C SER A 735 -17.17 -25.05 -11.06
N GLY A 736 -17.80 -26.05 -10.44
CA GLY A 736 -17.12 -27.23 -9.91
C GLY A 736 -16.50 -28.10 -10.99
N ALA A 737 -17.23 -28.33 -12.09
CA ALA A 737 -16.73 -29.08 -13.25
C ALA A 737 -15.53 -28.39 -13.91
N VAL A 738 -15.59 -27.06 -14.11
CA VAL A 738 -14.47 -26.29 -14.66
C VAL A 738 -13.24 -26.34 -13.74
N LYS A 739 -13.42 -26.27 -12.41
CA LYS A 739 -12.32 -26.46 -11.45
C LYS A 739 -11.65 -27.83 -11.62
N LEU A 740 -12.43 -28.92 -11.66
CA LEU A 740 -11.89 -30.27 -11.85
C LEU A 740 -11.22 -30.44 -13.22
N TYR A 741 -11.77 -29.81 -14.27
CA TYR A 741 -11.15 -29.77 -15.59
C TYR A 741 -9.78 -29.08 -15.53
N ARG A 742 -9.66 -27.94 -14.82
CA ARG A 742 -8.39 -27.24 -14.59
C ARG A 742 -7.40 -28.07 -13.77
N GLU A 743 -7.85 -28.76 -12.71
CA GLU A 743 -6.97 -29.68 -11.95
C GLU A 743 -6.35 -30.77 -12.86
N ALA A 744 -7.07 -31.20 -13.89
CA ALA A 744 -6.63 -32.26 -14.79
C ALA A 744 -5.76 -31.78 -15.97
N HIS A 745 -5.92 -30.53 -16.42
CA HIS A 745 -5.33 -30.06 -17.67
C HIS A 745 -4.40 -28.85 -17.54
N ASP A 746 -4.45 -28.10 -16.43
CA ASP A 746 -3.67 -26.88 -16.29
C ASP A 746 -2.20 -27.18 -15.94
N PRO A 747 -1.22 -26.66 -16.69
CA PRO A 747 0.20 -26.94 -16.47
C PRO A 747 0.74 -26.38 -15.15
N SER A 748 0.02 -25.47 -14.49
CA SER A 748 0.38 -24.97 -13.16
C SER A 748 0.26 -26.03 -12.06
N GLY A 749 -0.51 -27.10 -12.30
CA GLY A 749 -0.81 -28.11 -11.27
C GLY A 749 -1.72 -27.60 -10.16
N ILE A 750 -2.57 -26.59 -10.46
CA ILE A 750 -3.48 -26.00 -9.48
C ILE A 750 -4.43 -27.04 -8.87
N VAL A 751 -4.66 -26.94 -7.56
CA VAL A 751 -5.59 -27.81 -6.81
C VAL A 751 -6.57 -26.98 -6.01
N TYR A 752 -7.87 -27.26 -6.17
CA TYR A 752 -8.94 -26.58 -5.46
C TYR A 752 -9.39 -27.39 -4.25
N ARG A 753 -8.87 -27.00 -3.08
CA ARG A 753 -9.24 -27.62 -1.80
C ARG A 753 -10.73 -27.41 -1.45
N HIS A 754 -11.29 -26.26 -1.82
CA HIS A 754 -12.65 -25.84 -1.46
C HIS A 754 -13.49 -25.45 -2.68
N HIS A 755 -14.79 -25.77 -2.62
CA HIS A 755 -15.80 -25.37 -3.58
C HIS A 755 -17.12 -25.14 -2.87
N THR A 756 -17.50 -23.88 -2.67
CA THR A 756 -18.67 -23.55 -1.85
C THR A 756 -19.65 -22.65 -2.57
N MET A 757 -20.92 -22.82 -2.18
CA MET A 757 -22.01 -21.92 -2.53
C MET A 757 -22.58 -21.33 -1.25
N LEU A 758 -22.98 -20.06 -1.27
CA LEU A 758 -23.69 -19.42 -0.17
C LEU A 758 -25.13 -19.12 -0.60
N VAL A 759 -26.12 -19.58 0.17
CA VAL A 759 -27.54 -19.27 -0.07
C VAL A 759 -28.10 -18.56 1.15
N HIS A 760 -28.51 -17.30 0.98
CA HIS A 760 -28.96 -16.44 2.07
C HIS A 760 -30.20 -15.63 1.70
N GLU A 761 -31.37 -16.06 2.20
CA GLU A 761 -32.65 -15.37 1.97
C GLU A 761 -33.22 -14.66 3.21
N SER A 762 -33.05 -15.24 4.41
CA SER A 762 -33.67 -14.73 5.65
C SER A 762 -32.68 -14.62 6.81
N VAL A 763 -33.05 -13.91 7.87
CA VAL A 763 -32.36 -13.91 9.17
C VAL A 763 -32.86 -15.01 10.10
N ARG A 764 -34.04 -15.57 9.84
CA ARG A 764 -34.73 -16.46 10.77
C ARG A 764 -34.24 -17.90 10.60
N ILE A 765 -33.84 -18.51 11.71
CA ILE A 765 -33.38 -19.90 11.76
C ILE A 765 -34.41 -20.88 11.21
N ALA A 766 -35.71 -20.63 11.45
CA ALA A 766 -36.79 -21.46 10.93
C ALA A 766 -36.78 -21.51 9.38
N ASP A 767 -36.59 -20.36 8.75
CA ASP A 767 -36.58 -20.22 7.30
C ASP A 767 -35.39 -20.94 6.66
N HIS A 768 -34.24 -21.01 7.34
CA HIS A 768 -33.05 -21.68 6.79
C HIS A 768 -33.25 -23.20 6.62
N ARG A 769 -34.01 -23.85 7.50
CA ARG A 769 -34.30 -25.29 7.36
C ARG A 769 -35.21 -25.56 6.17
N GLU A 770 -36.22 -24.72 5.96
CA GLU A 770 -37.10 -24.82 4.79
C GLU A 770 -36.35 -24.50 3.50
N LEU A 771 -35.48 -23.50 3.51
CA LEU A 771 -34.58 -23.19 2.39
C LEU A 771 -33.65 -24.37 2.07
N ALA A 772 -33.07 -25.03 3.07
CA ALA A 772 -32.24 -26.21 2.85
C ALA A 772 -33.03 -27.37 2.23
N LYS A 773 -34.26 -27.63 2.71
CA LYS A 773 -35.16 -28.62 2.09
C LYS A 773 -35.50 -28.26 0.64
N ARG A 774 -35.69 -26.97 0.35
CA ARG A 774 -35.95 -26.47 -1.01
C ARG A 774 -34.74 -26.72 -1.93
N VAL A 775 -33.53 -26.41 -1.45
CA VAL A 775 -32.29 -26.72 -2.18
C VAL A 775 -32.14 -28.23 -2.41
N LEU A 776 -32.37 -29.07 -1.40
CA LEU A 776 -32.30 -30.52 -1.54
C LEU A 776 -33.31 -31.06 -2.55
N ARG A 777 -34.54 -30.52 -2.54
CA ARG A 777 -35.56 -30.88 -3.53
C ARG A 777 -35.08 -30.59 -4.95
N LEU A 778 -34.57 -29.37 -5.21
CA LEU A 778 -34.05 -28.98 -6.52
C LEU A 778 -32.79 -29.77 -6.90
N TRP A 779 -31.97 -30.16 -5.93
CA TRP A 779 -30.72 -30.89 -6.17
C TRP A 779 -30.97 -32.34 -6.59
N TYR A 780 -31.95 -32.99 -5.98
CA TYR A 780 -32.33 -34.39 -6.22
C TYR A 780 -33.58 -34.56 -7.07
N GLU A 781 -34.12 -33.46 -7.60
CA GLU A 781 -35.29 -33.52 -8.46
C GLU A 781 -34.99 -34.47 -9.62
N PRO A 782 -35.78 -35.54 -9.80
CA PRO A 782 -35.58 -36.42 -10.94
C PRO A 782 -35.94 -35.62 -12.19
N ASP A 783 -34.93 -35.23 -12.99
CA ASP A 783 -35.17 -34.63 -14.31
C ASP A 783 -35.94 -35.64 -15.17
N GLU A 784 -36.88 -35.16 -15.99
CA GLU A 784 -37.67 -36.00 -16.90
C GLU A 784 -36.77 -36.68 -17.98
N SER A 785 -35.51 -36.24 -18.16
CA SER A 785 -34.40 -37.03 -18.74
C SER A 785 -33.00 -36.44 -18.41
N GLN A 786 -31.93 -37.27 -18.41
CA GLN A 786 -30.52 -36.82 -18.30
C GLN A 786 -30.13 -35.80 -19.39
N THR A 787 -30.79 -35.87 -20.55
CA THR A 787 -30.57 -34.99 -21.70
C THR A 787 -30.97 -33.54 -21.41
N GLU A 788 -32.04 -33.31 -20.66
CA GLU A 788 -32.52 -31.97 -20.33
C GLU A 788 -31.60 -31.24 -19.33
N ASN A 789 -31.03 -31.96 -18.36
CA ASN A 789 -30.05 -31.42 -17.42
C ASN A 789 -28.80 -30.92 -18.15
N LEU A 790 -28.24 -31.78 -19.01
CA LEU A 790 -27.05 -31.42 -19.80
C LEU A 790 -27.35 -30.29 -20.79
N ALA A 791 -28.56 -30.24 -21.36
CA ALA A 791 -28.97 -29.12 -22.21
C ALA A 791 -29.01 -27.79 -21.43
N ARG A 792 -29.52 -27.80 -20.20
CA ARG A 792 -29.56 -26.62 -19.31
C ARG A 792 -28.16 -26.15 -18.91
N LEU A 793 -27.28 -27.10 -18.52
CA LEU A 793 -25.88 -26.80 -18.20
C LEU A 793 -25.10 -26.28 -19.41
N ARG A 794 -25.32 -26.86 -20.60
CA ARG A 794 -24.73 -26.39 -21.86
C ARG A 794 -25.17 -24.98 -22.19
N ALA A 795 -26.48 -24.70 -22.11
CA ALA A 795 -27.00 -23.37 -22.36
C ALA A 795 -26.38 -22.32 -21.41
N LEU A 796 -26.28 -22.66 -20.12
CA LEU A 796 -25.62 -21.78 -19.13
C LEU A 796 -24.12 -21.62 -19.41
N HIS A 797 -23.43 -22.68 -19.83
CA HIS A 797 -22.03 -22.60 -20.21
C HIS A 797 -21.81 -21.65 -21.39
N ASP A 798 -22.55 -21.85 -22.48
CA ASP A 798 -22.34 -21.15 -23.74
C ASP A 798 -22.76 -19.67 -23.65
N GLN A 799 -23.80 -19.36 -22.86
CA GLN A 799 -24.31 -17.99 -22.71
C GLN A 799 -23.59 -17.18 -21.64
N ASP A 800 -23.00 -17.83 -20.63
CA ASP A 800 -22.42 -17.16 -19.47
C ASP A 800 -20.95 -17.55 -19.24
N PHE A 801 -20.66 -18.80 -18.87
CA PHE A 801 -19.32 -19.17 -18.39
C PHE A 801 -18.24 -19.08 -19.47
N ALA A 802 -18.49 -19.56 -20.69
CA ALA A 802 -17.51 -19.53 -21.76
C ALA A 802 -17.15 -18.09 -22.20
N PRO A 803 -18.11 -17.18 -22.45
CA PRO A 803 -17.81 -15.78 -22.75
C PRO A 803 -17.02 -15.07 -21.65
N VAL A 804 -17.35 -15.31 -20.38
CA VAL A 804 -16.61 -14.69 -19.26
C VAL A 804 -15.20 -15.28 -19.14
N SER A 805 -15.07 -16.61 -19.19
CA SER A 805 -13.77 -17.30 -19.06
C SER A 805 -12.82 -16.90 -20.18
N ALA A 806 -13.32 -16.73 -21.41
CA ALA A 806 -12.52 -16.27 -22.55
C ALA A 806 -11.83 -14.92 -22.31
N HIS A 807 -12.42 -14.04 -21.50
CA HIS A 807 -11.87 -12.70 -21.21
C HIS A 807 -11.24 -12.58 -19.82
N ARG A 808 -11.62 -13.43 -18.86
CA ARG A 808 -11.31 -13.25 -17.42
C ARG A 808 -10.53 -14.41 -16.80
N ALA A 809 -10.35 -15.53 -17.49
CA ALA A 809 -9.60 -16.68 -16.94
C ALA A 809 -8.09 -16.40 -16.82
N GLY A 810 -7.57 -15.33 -17.43
CA GLY A 810 -6.15 -15.00 -17.37
C GLY A 810 -5.31 -16.07 -18.08
N THR A 811 -4.39 -16.70 -17.35
CA THR A 811 -3.51 -17.76 -17.87
C THR A 811 -4.05 -19.17 -17.64
N PHE A 812 -5.19 -19.32 -16.97
CA PHE A 812 -5.76 -20.63 -16.65
C PHE A 812 -6.46 -21.26 -17.85
N VAL A 813 -6.36 -22.57 -17.98
CA VAL A 813 -6.99 -23.31 -19.09
C VAL A 813 -8.52 -23.16 -19.04
N VAL A 814 -9.12 -22.96 -20.21
CA VAL A 814 -10.58 -22.85 -20.42
C VAL A 814 -11.00 -23.99 -21.35
N PRO A 815 -12.07 -24.75 -21.04
CA PRO A 815 -12.59 -25.77 -21.94
C PRO A 815 -13.05 -25.14 -23.25
N ALA A 816 -12.75 -25.79 -24.39
CA ALA A 816 -13.09 -25.24 -25.70
C ALA A 816 -14.60 -25.38 -25.99
N THR A 817 -15.22 -26.43 -25.46
CA THR A 817 -16.64 -26.74 -25.61
C THR A 817 -17.21 -27.33 -24.31
N PHE A 818 -18.53 -27.26 -24.14
CA PHE A 818 -19.19 -27.91 -23.00
C PHE A 818 -18.97 -29.43 -22.95
N ASP A 819 -18.75 -30.08 -24.10
CA ASP A 819 -18.55 -31.54 -24.16
C ASP A 819 -17.33 -32.02 -23.36
N GLU A 820 -16.28 -31.18 -23.26
CA GLU A 820 -15.10 -31.46 -22.43
C GLU A 820 -15.41 -31.44 -20.93
N LEU A 821 -16.48 -30.76 -20.53
CA LEU A 821 -16.90 -30.68 -19.13
C LEU A 821 -17.79 -31.85 -18.69
N ILE A 822 -18.41 -32.58 -19.63
CA ILE A 822 -19.35 -33.67 -19.32
C ILE A 822 -18.75 -34.69 -18.31
N PRO A 823 -17.50 -35.19 -18.46
CA PRO A 823 -16.91 -36.12 -17.50
C PRO A 823 -16.75 -35.53 -16.08
N TYR A 824 -16.65 -34.20 -15.97
CA TYR A 824 -16.41 -33.48 -14.73
C TYR A 824 -17.69 -33.03 -14.03
N VAL A 825 -18.83 -32.99 -14.73
CA VAL A 825 -20.14 -32.61 -14.15
C VAL A 825 -20.55 -33.60 -13.07
N ASP A 826 -20.53 -34.91 -13.37
CA ASP A 826 -20.90 -35.95 -12.41
C ASP A 826 -19.87 -36.04 -11.28
N ALA A 827 -18.58 -35.88 -11.59
CA ALA A 827 -17.53 -35.82 -10.58
C ALA A 827 -17.71 -34.63 -9.61
N ALA A 828 -18.11 -33.46 -10.11
CA ALA A 828 -18.39 -32.29 -9.28
C ALA A 828 -19.60 -32.54 -8.38
N ARG A 829 -20.72 -33.05 -8.93
CA ARG A 829 -21.91 -33.42 -8.15
C ARG A 829 -21.57 -34.45 -7.08
N ALA A 830 -20.84 -35.51 -7.42
CA ALA A 830 -20.41 -36.55 -6.50
C ALA A 830 -19.52 -35.99 -5.38
N ARG A 831 -18.60 -35.06 -5.68
CA ARG A 831 -17.73 -34.44 -4.68
C ARG A 831 -18.48 -33.47 -3.75
N VAL A 832 -19.50 -32.78 -4.25
CA VAL A 832 -20.39 -31.93 -3.44
C VAL A 832 -21.27 -32.77 -2.51
N THR A 833 -21.87 -33.85 -3.00
CA THR A 833 -22.66 -34.76 -2.17
C THR A 833 -21.76 -35.49 -1.16
N GLY A 834 -20.68 -36.11 -1.63
CA GLY A 834 -19.80 -36.91 -0.77
C GLY A 834 -20.58 -38.01 -0.02
N ALA A 835 -20.24 -38.25 1.24
CA ALA A 835 -20.91 -39.25 2.08
C ALA A 835 -22.22 -38.77 2.75
N GLY A 836 -22.77 -37.59 2.39
CA GLY A 836 -23.95 -37.02 3.03
C GLY A 836 -24.66 -35.97 2.18
N ASP A 837 -25.42 -35.07 2.79
CA ASP A 837 -26.17 -34.05 2.05
C ASP A 837 -25.26 -32.96 1.44
N PRO A 838 -25.61 -32.42 0.25
CA PRO A 838 -24.87 -31.31 -0.38
C PRO A 838 -24.97 -30.01 0.42
N THR A 839 -26.00 -29.86 1.27
CA THR A 839 -26.28 -28.65 2.05
C THR A 839 -25.82 -28.76 3.49
N VAL A 840 -25.24 -27.68 4.02
CA VAL A 840 -24.95 -27.52 5.45
C VAL A 840 -25.66 -26.28 5.98
N VAL A 841 -26.53 -26.47 6.98
CA VAL A 841 -27.28 -25.37 7.59
C VAL A 841 -26.50 -24.81 8.77
N VAL A 842 -26.20 -23.51 8.73
CA VAL A 842 -25.39 -22.81 9.74
C VAL A 842 -26.26 -21.80 10.49
N ASN A 843 -26.82 -22.25 11.62
CA ASN A 843 -27.84 -21.51 12.38
C ASN A 843 -27.36 -20.95 13.73
N GLY A 844 -26.31 -21.50 14.31
CA GLY A 844 -25.85 -21.09 15.64
C GLY A 844 -24.51 -21.68 16.06
N ASP A 845 -24.13 -21.36 17.31
CA ASP A 845 -22.80 -21.65 17.86
C ASP A 845 -22.54 -23.14 17.94
N LYS A 846 -23.52 -23.94 18.36
CA LYS A 846 -23.40 -25.39 18.48
C LYS A 846 -23.15 -26.10 17.15
N ASP A 847 -23.71 -25.59 16.05
CA ASP A 847 -23.57 -26.24 14.74
C ASP A 847 -22.15 -26.05 14.19
N ILE A 848 -21.60 -24.83 14.33
CA ILE A 848 -20.21 -24.54 13.92
C ILE A 848 -19.20 -25.12 14.91
N GLU A 849 -19.49 -25.08 16.23
CA GLU A 849 -18.68 -25.72 17.28
C GLU A 849 -18.68 -27.25 17.17
N ALA A 850 -19.75 -27.86 16.63
CA ALA A 850 -19.76 -29.28 16.26
C ALA A 850 -18.88 -29.61 15.04
N GLY A 851 -18.19 -28.61 14.47
CA GLY A 851 -17.25 -28.77 13.38
C GLY A 851 -17.91 -28.98 12.01
N THR A 852 -19.20 -28.67 11.83
CA THR A 852 -19.98 -28.95 10.58
C THR A 852 -19.47 -28.23 9.33
N VAL A 853 -18.70 -27.14 9.46
CA VAL A 853 -17.91 -26.52 8.38
C VAL A 853 -16.59 -26.02 8.97
N ASP A 854 -15.49 -26.64 8.56
CA ASP A 854 -14.14 -26.27 8.96
C ASP A 854 -13.23 -26.33 7.73
N PHE A 855 -12.96 -25.16 7.15
CA PHE A 855 -12.10 -25.00 5.97
C PHE A 855 -10.64 -25.30 6.27
N ASP A 856 -10.22 -25.15 7.53
CA ASP A 856 -8.85 -25.35 7.93
C ASP A 856 -8.51 -26.86 8.00
N ARG A 857 -9.44 -27.70 8.44
CA ARG A 857 -9.21 -29.14 8.64
C ARG A 857 -9.51 -30.01 7.43
N ARG A 858 -10.53 -29.69 6.63
CA ARG A 858 -11.03 -30.61 5.60
C ARG A 858 -11.36 -29.91 4.30
N ARG A 859 -11.33 -30.67 3.21
CA ARG A 859 -11.85 -30.22 1.91
C ARG A 859 -13.35 -29.97 2.07
N VAL A 860 -13.81 -28.78 1.70
CA VAL A 860 -15.23 -28.39 1.84
C VAL A 860 -15.78 -28.17 0.45
N TRP A 861 -16.61 -29.11 0.00
CA TRP A 861 -17.38 -29.03 -1.24
C TRP A 861 -18.86 -29.09 -0.87
N LYS A 862 -19.47 -27.94 -0.53
CA LYS A 862 -20.82 -27.87 0.08
C LYS A 862 -21.55 -26.57 -0.23
N ILE A 863 -22.88 -26.64 -0.17
CA ILE A 863 -23.79 -25.49 -0.21
C ILE A 863 -24.08 -25.05 1.22
N LEU A 864 -23.71 -23.83 1.57
CA LEU A 864 -23.92 -23.24 2.89
C LEU A 864 -25.24 -22.47 2.90
N VAL A 865 -26.14 -22.85 3.80
CA VAL A 865 -27.42 -22.18 4.03
C VAL A 865 -27.40 -21.61 5.44
N GLY A 866 -27.64 -20.32 5.66
CA GLY A 866 -27.63 -19.82 7.03
C GLY A 866 -27.90 -18.35 7.23
N GLY A 867 -27.74 -17.92 8.49
CA GLY A 867 -28.19 -16.61 9.00
C GLY A 867 -27.08 -15.64 9.38
N ALA A 868 -27.40 -14.71 10.29
CA ALA A 868 -26.58 -13.56 10.69
C ALA A 868 -25.14 -13.84 11.18
N LYS A 869 -24.73 -15.09 11.35
CA LYS A 869 -23.36 -15.48 11.74
C LYS A 869 -22.48 -15.93 10.56
N LEU A 870 -23.04 -16.38 9.43
CA LEU A 870 -22.29 -16.49 8.16
C LEU A 870 -21.90 -15.10 7.62
N ALA A 871 -22.64 -14.08 8.06
CA ALA A 871 -22.52 -12.68 7.69
C ALA A 871 -21.37 -11.91 8.37
N ARG A 872 -20.71 -12.43 9.43
CA ARG A 872 -19.70 -11.65 10.20
C ARG A 872 -18.58 -12.54 10.75
N GLY A 873 -17.31 -12.13 10.67
CA GLY A 873 -16.14 -12.86 11.19
C GLY A 873 -15.73 -14.17 10.50
N PHE A 874 -16.62 -14.83 9.75
CA PHE A 874 -16.35 -16.12 9.14
C PHE A 874 -15.86 -15.99 7.68
N THR A 875 -14.67 -16.51 7.39
CA THR A 875 -14.13 -16.57 6.02
C THR A 875 -14.66 -17.82 5.31
N ILE A 876 -15.33 -17.64 4.16
CA ILE A 876 -15.84 -18.73 3.33
C ILE A 876 -14.84 -18.95 2.18
N GLU A 877 -14.16 -20.09 2.18
CA GLU A 877 -13.17 -20.42 1.16
C GLU A 877 -13.79 -21.18 -0.01
N GLY A 878 -13.23 -20.96 -1.21
CA GLY A 878 -13.69 -21.64 -2.42
C GLY A 878 -15.05 -21.19 -2.93
N LEU A 879 -15.56 -20.03 -2.47
CA LEU A 879 -16.87 -19.52 -2.82
C LEU A 879 -16.95 -19.14 -4.30
N THR A 880 -17.73 -19.89 -5.08
CA THR A 880 -17.95 -19.63 -6.51
C THR A 880 -19.32 -19.04 -6.78
N VAL A 881 -20.36 -19.49 -6.07
CA VAL A 881 -21.72 -19.00 -6.30
C VAL A 881 -22.30 -18.45 -5.01
N THR A 882 -22.85 -17.23 -5.08
CA THR A 882 -23.65 -16.67 -3.98
C THR A 882 -25.05 -16.38 -4.48
N TYR A 883 -26.06 -16.85 -3.75
CA TYR A 883 -27.46 -16.53 -3.95
C TYR A 883 -27.95 -15.73 -2.74
N TYR A 884 -28.24 -14.45 -2.94
CA TYR A 884 -28.43 -13.48 -1.87
C TYR A 884 -29.70 -12.66 -2.06
N ARG A 885 -30.61 -12.75 -1.09
CA ARG A 885 -31.90 -12.03 -1.08
C ARG A 885 -32.19 -11.34 0.25
N ARG A 886 -31.19 -11.26 1.14
CA ARG A 886 -31.40 -10.72 2.49
C ARG A 886 -31.33 -9.20 2.51
N ALA A 887 -32.44 -8.56 2.87
CA ALA A 887 -32.54 -7.13 3.12
C ALA A 887 -31.95 -6.69 4.47
N THR A 888 -31.29 -5.54 4.50
CA THR A 888 -30.87 -4.81 5.71
C THR A 888 -30.86 -3.31 5.45
N SER A 889 -31.15 -2.51 6.48
CA SER A 889 -31.11 -1.04 6.41
C SER A 889 -29.81 -0.43 6.97
N GLN A 890 -28.81 -1.27 7.22
CA GLN A 890 -27.50 -0.90 7.79
C GLN A 890 -26.39 -1.29 6.82
N ALA A 891 -25.61 -0.30 6.39
CA ALA A 891 -24.53 -0.45 5.42
C ALA A 891 -23.39 -1.31 5.98
N ASP A 892 -22.90 -1.04 7.20
CA ASP A 892 -21.86 -1.87 7.84
C ASP A 892 -22.21 -3.37 7.87
N ALA A 893 -23.46 -3.71 8.19
CA ALA A 893 -23.96 -5.07 8.15
C ALA A 893 -24.01 -5.65 6.73
N LEU A 894 -24.47 -4.87 5.74
CA LEU A 894 -24.52 -5.28 4.34
C LEU A 894 -23.10 -5.55 3.79
N MET A 895 -22.14 -4.67 4.06
CA MET A 895 -20.74 -4.81 3.63
C MET A 895 -20.12 -6.08 4.20
N GLN A 896 -20.34 -6.31 5.50
CA GLN A 896 -19.85 -7.52 6.15
C GLN A 896 -20.50 -8.77 5.59
N MET A 897 -21.72 -8.69 5.06
CA MET A 897 -22.41 -9.80 4.43
C MET A 897 -21.93 -10.14 3.03
N GLY A 898 -21.21 -9.22 2.36
CA GLY A 898 -20.60 -9.41 1.03
C GLY A 898 -19.46 -10.43 1.02
N ARG A 899 -19.78 -11.70 1.30
CA ARG A 899 -18.82 -12.82 1.38
C ARG A 899 -18.25 -13.23 0.02
N TRP A 900 -18.82 -12.73 -1.07
CA TRP A 900 -18.30 -12.91 -2.42
C TRP A 900 -17.01 -12.13 -2.68
N PHE A 901 -16.68 -11.14 -1.86
CA PHE A 901 -15.35 -10.54 -1.84
C PHE A 901 -14.30 -11.53 -1.30
N GLY A 902 -13.02 -11.30 -1.59
CA GLY A 902 -11.92 -12.15 -1.13
C GLY A 902 -11.00 -12.64 -2.24
N PHE A 903 -9.99 -13.41 -1.85
CA PHE A 903 -9.07 -14.05 -2.80
C PHE A 903 -9.75 -15.20 -3.54
N ARG A 904 -9.52 -15.29 -4.86
CA ARG A 904 -10.18 -16.22 -5.80
C ARG A 904 -9.19 -16.79 -6.81
N GLU A 905 -8.00 -17.14 -6.33
CA GLU A 905 -6.89 -17.63 -7.14
C GLU A 905 -7.31 -18.84 -7.99
N GLY A 906 -7.12 -18.74 -9.31
CA GLY A 906 -7.48 -19.81 -10.25
C GLY A 906 -8.95 -19.94 -10.63
N TYR A 907 -9.86 -19.12 -10.08
CA TYR A 907 -11.29 -19.23 -10.37
C TYR A 907 -12.07 -17.92 -10.31
N ARG A 908 -11.41 -16.76 -10.50
CA ARG A 908 -12.05 -15.43 -10.49
C ARG A 908 -13.19 -15.34 -11.51
N ASP A 909 -12.95 -15.87 -12.70
CA ASP A 909 -13.88 -15.94 -13.82
C ASP A 909 -15.11 -16.82 -13.56
N LEU A 910 -15.04 -17.74 -12.60
CA LEU A 910 -16.12 -18.66 -12.25
C LEU A 910 -17.07 -18.10 -11.18
N VAL A 911 -16.78 -16.92 -10.62
CA VAL A 911 -17.57 -16.34 -9.52
C VAL A 911 -18.87 -15.75 -10.07
N ARG A 912 -20.02 -16.11 -9.46
CA ARG A 912 -21.35 -15.56 -9.77
C ARG A 912 -22.11 -15.14 -8.51
N LEU A 913 -22.66 -13.93 -8.56
CA LEU A 913 -23.54 -13.35 -7.55
C LEU A 913 -24.96 -13.24 -8.10
N TYR A 914 -25.87 -14.08 -7.59
CA TYR A 914 -27.30 -13.98 -7.81
C TYR A 914 -27.89 -13.11 -6.69
N ILE A 915 -28.43 -11.94 -7.03
CA ILE A 915 -28.85 -10.94 -6.04
C ILE A 915 -30.26 -10.41 -6.29
N GLY A 916 -31.06 -10.33 -5.21
CA GLY A 916 -32.43 -9.83 -5.23
C GLY A 916 -32.50 -8.33 -5.58
N ARG A 917 -33.31 -7.98 -6.59
CA ARG A 917 -33.51 -6.58 -7.06
C ARG A 917 -34.94 -6.05 -6.86
N GLY A 918 -35.78 -6.81 -6.18
CA GLY A 918 -37.16 -6.45 -5.85
C GLY A 918 -37.56 -6.96 -4.46
N GLU A 919 -36.65 -6.79 -3.49
CA GLU A 919 -36.87 -7.27 -2.13
C GLU A 919 -37.67 -6.24 -1.31
N THR A 920 -38.37 -6.67 -0.27
CA THR A 920 -39.13 -5.75 0.57
C THR A 920 -38.39 -5.42 1.87
N ALA A 921 -38.14 -4.14 2.14
CA ALA A 921 -37.67 -3.64 3.42
C ALA A 921 -38.69 -2.69 4.06
N GLY A 922 -39.47 -3.20 5.00
CA GLY A 922 -40.57 -2.45 5.60
C GLY A 922 -41.72 -2.27 4.61
N ARG A 923 -41.96 -1.03 4.16
CA ARG A 923 -43.02 -0.68 3.17
C ARG A 923 -42.48 -0.40 1.77
N SER A 924 -41.16 -0.41 1.58
CA SER A 924 -40.52 -0.06 0.32
C SER A 924 -39.93 -1.30 -0.34
N GLU A 925 -40.04 -1.35 -1.66
CA GLU A 925 -39.24 -2.24 -2.49
C GLU A 925 -37.80 -1.70 -2.56
N ILE A 926 -36.82 -2.60 -2.50
CA ILE A 926 -35.41 -2.28 -2.49
C ILE A 926 -34.65 -3.16 -3.49
N ASP A 927 -33.70 -2.54 -4.18
CA ASP A 927 -32.69 -3.23 -4.98
C ASP A 927 -31.45 -3.49 -4.10
N LEU A 928 -31.13 -4.75 -3.81
CA LEU A 928 -29.98 -5.07 -2.99
C LEU A 928 -28.66 -4.81 -3.71
N TYR A 929 -28.62 -4.93 -5.04
CA TYR A 929 -27.41 -4.65 -5.80
C TYR A 929 -27.09 -3.15 -5.77
N GLU A 930 -28.09 -2.29 -5.97
CA GLU A 930 -27.95 -0.84 -5.80
C GLU A 930 -27.52 -0.49 -4.37
N ALA A 931 -28.09 -1.16 -3.37
CA ALA A 931 -27.71 -0.98 -1.97
C ALA A 931 -26.23 -1.35 -1.70
N PHE A 932 -25.75 -2.45 -2.28
CA PHE A 932 -24.33 -2.82 -2.21
C PHE A 932 -23.45 -1.80 -2.93
N GLU A 933 -23.85 -1.36 -4.12
CA GLU A 933 -23.11 -0.39 -4.90
C GLU A 933 -22.94 0.94 -4.15
N ALA A 934 -24.05 1.49 -3.63
CA ALA A 934 -24.07 2.74 -2.87
C ALA A 934 -23.13 2.71 -1.67
N MET A 935 -23.16 1.63 -0.91
CA MET A 935 -22.29 1.43 0.25
C MET A 935 -20.82 1.23 -0.14
N CYS A 936 -20.54 0.53 -1.24
CA CYS A 936 -19.17 0.40 -1.74
C CYS A 936 -18.61 1.76 -2.18
N ARG A 937 -19.45 2.62 -2.79
CA ARG A 937 -19.09 4.02 -3.06
C ARG A 937 -18.86 4.83 -1.79
N ASP A 938 -19.70 4.64 -0.75
CA ASP A 938 -19.49 5.29 0.56
C ASP A 938 -18.11 4.92 1.16
N GLU A 939 -17.73 3.65 1.13
CA GLU A 939 -16.42 3.19 1.62
C GLU A 939 -15.26 3.74 0.77
N GLU A 940 -15.41 3.73 -0.55
CA GLU A 940 -14.39 4.22 -1.48
C GLU A 940 -14.18 5.74 -1.35
N ALA A 941 -15.27 6.51 -1.26
CA ALA A 941 -15.23 7.95 -0.99
C ALA A 941 -14.51 8.24 0.33
N PHE A 942 -14.80 7.47 1.39
CA PHE A 942 -14.09 7.58 2.66
C PHE A 942 -12.59 7.32 2.49
N ARG A 943 -12.18 6.27 1.75
CA ARG A 943 -10.76 5.97 1.51
C ARG A 943 -10.05 7.05 0.69
N VAL A 944 -10.71 7.59 -0.34
CA VAL A 944 -10.16 8.68 -1.17
C VAL A 944 -9.89 9.93 -0.32
N GLN A 945 -10.82 10.29 0.57
CA GLN A 945 -10.62 11.41 1.49
C GLN A 945 -9.47 11.17 2.46
N LEU A 946 -9.30 9.94 2.96
CA LEU A 946 -8.14 9.62 3.80
C LEU A 946 -6.82 9.89 3.05
N THR A 947 -6.75 9.60 1.75
CA THR A 947 -5.57 9.90 0.91
C THR A 947 -5.29 11.38 0.83
N GLU A 948 -6.33 12.21 0.68
CA GLU A 948 -6.18 13.67 0.66
C GLU A 948 -5.67 14.20 2.00
N TYR A 949 -6.25 13.73 3.11
CA TYR A 949 -5.88 14.16 4.47
C TYR A 949 -4.51 13.66 4.94
N ALA A 950 -4.01 12.56 4.37
CA ALA A 950 -2.69 12.03 4.68
C ALA A 950 -1.53 12.88 4.12
N ARG A 951 -1.81 13.82 3.20
CA ARG A 951 -0.77 14.69 2.62
C ARG A 951 -0.18 15.63 3.68
N LEU A 952 1.14 15.61 3.81
CA LEU A 952 1.85 16.54 4.69
C LEU A 952 1.99 17.91 4.01
N VAL A 953 1.69 18.97 4.75
CA VAL A 953 1.93 20.36 4.32
C VAL A 953 3.08 20.92 5.15
N ASN A 954 4.19 21.28 4.50
CA ASN A 954 5.42 21.72 5.16
C ASN A 954 5.97 20.71 6.20
N GLY A 955 5.81 19.40 5.94
CA GLY A 955 6.26 18.34 6.85
C GLY A 955 5.35 18.09 8.06
N HIS A 956 4.21 18.78 8.16
CA HIS A 956 3.23 18.60 9.23
C HIS A 956 1.94 17.96 8.71
N PRO A 957 1.26 17.12 9.53
CA PRO A 957 -0.07 16.62 9.19
C PRO A 957 -1.06 17.76 9.01
N GLN A 958 -1.79 17.79 7.90
CA GLN A 958 -2.87 18.76 7.67
C GLN A 958 -4.05 18.50 8.61
N VAL A 959 -4.30 17.23 8.89
CA VAL A 959 -5.44 16.75 9.68
C VAL A 959 -4.93 15.68 10.64
N THR A 960 -5.24 15.82 11.93
CA THR A 960 -5.05 14.75 12.93
C THR A 960 -6.28 13.85 12.99
N PRO A 961 -6.20 12.63 13.54
CA PRO A 961 -7.36 11.75 13.69
C PRO A 961 -8.54 12.39 14.43
N ALA A 962 -8.28 13.22 15.46
CA ALA A 962 -9.34 13.96 16.16
C ALA A 962 -9.96 15.09 15.32
N GLN A 963 -9.23 15.57 14.31
CA GLN A 963 -9.67 16.61 13.39
C GLN A 963 -10.21 16.06 12.08
N LEU A 964 -10.23 14.72 11.88
CA LEU A 964 -10.77 14.08 10.68
C LEU A 964 -12.16 14.69 10.40
N PRO A 965 -12.29 15.59 9.41
CA PRO A 965 -13.56 16.14 9.03
C PRO A 965 -14.31 14.95 8.46
N PRO A 966 -15.43 14.53 9.04
CA PRO A 966 -16.00 13.28 8.63
C PRO A 966 -16.92 13.57 7.47
N LEU A 967 -16.69 12.81 6.44
CA LEU A 967 -17.59 12.68 5.32
C LEU A 967 -17.89 11.19 5.25
N VAL A 968 -18.51 10.67 6.31
CA VAL A 968 -19.24 9.42 6.17
C VAL A 968 -20.40 9.74 5.23
N ALA A 969 -20.20 9.41 3.96
CA ALA A 969 -21.21 9.56 2.95
C ALA A 969 -22.31 8.51 3.18
N GLN A 970 -23.51 8.86 2.75
CA GLN A 970 -24.63 7.97 2.60
C GLN A 970 -25.27 8.28 1.25
N HIS A 971 -24.98 7.44 0.26
CA HIS A 971 -25.50 7.59 -1.11
C HIS A 971 -26.99 7.22 -1.22
N LEU A 972 -27.50 6.32 -0.38
CA LEU A 972 -28.93 5.96 -0.33
C LEU A 972 -29.57 6.46 0.98
N PRO A 973 -30.53 7.40 0.95
CA PRO A 973 -31.12 7.99 2.16
C PRO A 973 -31.74 7.00 3.17
N TRP A 974 -32.16 5.81 2.71
CA TRP A 974 -32.73 4.77 3.56
C TRP A 974 -31.69 3.78 4.13
N LEU A 975 -30.49 3.71 3.55
CA LEU A 975 -29.41 2.81 3.96
C LEU A 975 -28.41 3.55 4.86
N ARG A 976 -28.53 3.41 6.18
CA ARG A 976 -27.68 4.16 7.11
C ARG A 976 -26.26 3.59 7.16
N PRO A 977 -25.21 4.41 7.37
CA PRO A 977 -23.83 3.93 7.47
C PRO A 977 -23.62 2.84 8.53
N THR A 978 -24.29 2.97 9.68
CA THR A 978 -24.28 1.96 10.75
C THR A 978 -25.59 2.02 11.55
N SER A 979 -25.73 1.13 12.55
CA SER A 979 -26.91 1.08 13.41
C SER A 979 -27.16 2.42 14.13
N PRO A 980 -28.43 2.83 14.35
CA PRO A 980 -28.73 4.12 15.00
C PRO A 980 -28.05 4.31 16.37
N ASN A 981 -27.92 3.24 17.16
CA ASN A 981 -27.30 3.32 18.48
C ASN A 981 -25.77 3.55 18.44
N LYS A 982 -25.13 3.40 17.28
CA LYS A 982 -23.71 3.72 17.05
C LYS A 982 -23.54 5.12 16.44
N MET A 983 -24.62 5.79 16.07
CA MET A 983 -24.62 7.12 15.45
C MET A 983 -25.05 8.22 16.45
N TYR A 984 -25.02 7.96 17.76
CA TYR A 984 -25.47 8.97 18.75
C TYR A 984 -24.66 10.26 18.73
N ASN A 985 -23.37 10.18 18.40
CA ASN A 985 -22.51 11.34 18.25
C ASN A 985 -22.42 11.80 16.79
N ALA A 986 -23.23 11.25 15.88
CA ALA A 986 -23.23 11.66 14.48
C ALA A 986 -24.04 12.94 14.28
N GLU A 987 -23.46 13.91 13.59
CA GLU A 987 -24.06 15.16 13.15
C GLU A 987 -24.16 15.17 11.63
N LEU A 988 -25.37 15.33 11.10
CA LEU A 988 -25.56 15.56 9.67
C LEU A 988 -25.07 16.97 9.33
N VAL A 989 -23.99 17.07 8.55
CA VAL A 989 -23.35 18.36 8.22
C VAL A 989 -23.70 18.86 6.85
N GLU A 990 -24.05 17.96 5.95
CA GLU A 990 -24.29 18.31 4.56
C GLU A 990 -25.32 17.38 3.91
N ILE A 991 -26.20 17.97 3.11
CA ILE A 991 -27.20 17.27 2.31
C ILE A 991 -27.11 17.79 0.88
N HIS A 992 -26.57 16.96 -0.02
CA HIS A 992 -26.59 17.25 -1.45
C HIS A 992 -27.97 16.91 -1.99
N SER A 993 -28.65 17.89 -2.57
CA SER A 993 -30.00 17.70 -3.14
C SER A 993 -30.10 18.25 -4.57
N PRO A 994 -29.18 17.86 -5.49
CA PRO A 994 -29.28 18.27 -6.88
C PRO A 994 -30.62 17.79 -7.46
N GLY A 995 -31.35 18.66 -8.14
CA GLY A 995 -32.66 18.34 -8.72
C GLY A 995 -33.75 17.93 -7.72
N THR A 996 -33.51 18.05 -6.40
CA THR A 996 -34.43 17.62 -5.34
C THR A 996 -34.94 18.83 -4.54
N TRP A 997 -36.22 18.80 -4.16
CA TRP A 997 -36.83 19.88 -3.39
C TRP A 997 -36.29 19.96 -1.96
N ILE A 998 -35.86 21.14 -1.55
CA ILE A 998 -35.50 21.50 -0.18
C ILE A 998 -36.62 22.39 0.37
N GLU A 999 -37.39 21.92 1.35
CA GLU A 999 -38.46 22.70 2.00
C GLU A 999 -38.31 22.66 3.53
N PRO A 1000 -37.79 23.73 4.14
CA PRO A 1000 -37.64 23.79 5.60
C PRO A 1000 -38.99 23.84 6.32
N GLY A 1001 -39.12 23.12 7.45
CA GLY A 1001 -40.36 23.15 8.27
C GLY A 1001 -40.26 23.97 9.56
N LEU A 1002 -39.05 24.20 10.09
CA LEU A 1002 -38.81 24.70 11.45
C LEU A 1002 -38.44 26.20 11.53
N TYR A 1003 -39.37 27.04 11.07
CA TYR A 1003 -39.23 28.50 11.13
C TYR A 1003 -39.44 29.07 12.55
N PRO A 1004 -38.79 30.21 12.89
CA PRO A 1004 -38.89 30.84 14.21
C PRO A 1004 -40.33 31.24 14.56
N VAL A 1005 -40.61 31.28 15.87
CA VAL A 1005 -41.93 31.67 16.40
C VAL A 1005 -41.97 33.10 16.92
N THR A 1006 -40.83 33.66 17.36
CA THR A 1006 -40.76 34.97 18.00
C THR A 1006 -40.83 36.12 16.99
N ALA A 1007 -41.65 37.13 17.29
CA ALA A 1007 -41.90 38.30 16.43
C ALA A 1007 -40.61 39.05 16.04
N VAL A 1008 -39.65 39.15 16.97
CA VAL A 1008 -38.35 39.80 16.73
C VAL A 1008 -37.54 39.06 15.66
N VAL A 1009 -37.49 37.72 15.73
CA VAL A 1009 -36.74 36.91 14.77
C VAL A 1009 -37.47 36.81 13.43
N LYS A 1010 -38.81 36.73 13.44
CA LYS A 1010 -39.65 36.82 12.23
C LYS A 1010 -39.39 38.12 11.46
N ARG A 1011 -39.45 39.27 12.14
CA ARG A 1011 -39.13 40.58 11.55
C ARG A 1011 -37.74 40.59 10.94
N ARG A 1012 -36.72 40.18 11.69
CA ARG A 1012 -35.33 40.11 11.20
C ARG A 1012 -35.21 39.23 9.95
N ASN A 1013 -35.82 38.04 9.95
CA ASN A 1013 -35.76 37.15 8.80
C ASN A 1013 -36.49 37.72 7.59
N THR A 1014 -37.66 38.33 7.78
CA THR A 1014 -38.42 38.98 6.71
C THR A 1014 -37.64 40.15 6.11
N GLU A 1015 -36.92 40.92 6.92
CA GLU A 1015 -36.04 42.02 6.47
C GLU A 1015 -34.89 41.57 5.56
N LEU A 1016 -34.36 40.36 5.76
CA LEU A 1016 -33.31 39.81 4.88
C LEU A 1016 -33.80 39.62 3.44
N TRP A 1017 -35.11 39.40 3.24
CA TRP A 1017 -35.70 39.25 1.91
C TRP A 1017 -36.03 40.58 1.23
N ARG A 1018 -35.81 41.73 1.89
CA ARG A 1018 -36.20 43.06 1.38
C ARG A 1018 -35.77 43.31 -0.06
N ALA A 1019 -34.50 43.10 -0.39
CA ALA A 1019 -33.97 43.34 -1.73
C ALA A 1019 -34.65 42.46 -2.80
N VAL A 1020 -35.02 41.22 -2.45
CA VAL A 1020 -35.76 40.32 -3.35
C VAL A 1020 -37.20 40.80 -3.51
N LEU A 1021 -37.85 41.19 -2.42
CA LEU A 1021 -39.25 41.64 -2.40
C LEU A 1021 -39.46 42.97 -3.14
N GLU A 1022 -38.60 43.95 -2.91
CA GLU A 1022 -38.63 45.27 -3.58
C GLU A 1022 -38.31 45.18 -5.08
N ALA A 1023 -37.79 44.06 -5.55
CA ALA A 1023 -37.51 43.87 -6.97
C ALA A 1023 -38.63 43.13 -7.73
N LEU A 1024 -39.71 42.68 -7.06
CA LEU A 1024 -40.83 41.92 -7.65
C LEU A 1024 -41.82 42.74 -8.50
N HIS A 1025 -41.49 43.97 -8.91
CA HIS A 1025 -42.42 44.93 -9.54
C HIS A 1025 -42.85 44.63 -11.00
N GLY A 1026 -42.56 43.43 -11.52
CA GLY A 1026 -43.01 43.00 -12.85
C GLY A 1026 -44.50 42.57 -12.90
N PRO A 1027 -45.10 42.50 -14.10
CA PRO A 1027 -46.46 41.99 -14.27
C PRO A 1027 -46.57 40.52 -13.83
N LEU A 1028 -47.76 40.13 -13.38
CA LEU A 1028 -48.03 38.73 -13.02
C LEU A 1028 -47.84 37.81 -14.23
N SER A 1029 -46.94 36.83 -14.09
CA SER A 1029 -46.75 35.77 -15.08
C SER A 1029 -47.78 34.68 -14.85
N THR A 1030 -48.44 34.23 -15.91
CA THR A 1030 -49.42 33.14 -15.84
C THR A 1030 -48.75 31.83 -16.26
N PHE A 1031 -48.79 30.84 -15.37
CA PHE A 1031 -48.23 29.52 -15.59
C PHE A 1031 -49.33 28.51 -15.86
N ALA A 1032 -49.24 27.81 -16.99
CA ALA A 1032 -50.07 26.65 -17.26
C ALA A 1032 -49.56 25.45 -16.45
N VAL A 1033 -50.47 24.74 -15.79
CA VAL A 1033 -50.15 23.52 -15.05
C VAL A 1033 -50.35 22.32 -16.00
N PRO A 1034 -49.33 21.48 -16.23
CA PRO A 1034 -49.46 20.26 -17.03
C PRO A 1034 -50.61 19.37 -16.53
N ALA A 1035 -51.32 18.66 -17.41
CA ALA A 1035 -52.37 17.74 -16.99
C ALA A 1035 -51.81 16.68 -16.03
N ASP A 1036 -52.55 16.34 -14.97
CA ASP A 1036 -52.22 15.16 -14.15
C ASP A 1036 -52.74 13.87 -14.80
N ASN A 1037 -52.46 12.70 -14.20
CA ASN A 1037 -52.95 11.41 -14.68
C ASN A 1037 -54.49 11.29 -14.70
N SER A 1038 -55.21 12.28 -14.17
CA SER A 1038 -56.67 12.38 -14.17
C SER A 1038 -57.21 13.39 -15.19
N GLY A 1039 -56.34 14.01 -16.01
CA GLY A 1039 -56.72 14.93 -17.10
C GLY A 1039 -57.04 16.36 -16.66
N HIS A 1040 -56.79 16.75 -15.40
CA HIS A 1040 -57.09 18.09 -14.92
C HIS A 1040 -55.96 19.08 -15.29
N SER A 1041 -56.25 20.05 -16.15
CA SER A 1041 -55.39 21.19 -16.46
C SER A 1041 -55.86 22.46 -15.72
N GLY A 1042 -54.93 23.27 -15.23
CA GLY A 1042 -55.24 24.55 -14.59
C GLY A 1042 -54.16 25.59 -14.85
N SER A 1043 -54.31 26.80 -14.32
CA SER A 1043 -53.27 27.84 -14.37
C SER A 1043 -53.22 28.62 -13.06
N PHE A 1044 -52.07 29.22 -12.77
CA PHE A 1044 -51.94 30.18 -11.68
C PHE A 1044 -51.08 31.37 -12.10
N SER A 1045 -51.33 32.53 -11.50
CA SER A 1045 -50.51 33.72 -11.69
C SER A 1045 -49.46 33.80 -10.58
N ALA A 1046 -48.28 34.34 -10.87
CA ALA A 1046 -47.23 34.56 -9.89
C ALA A 1046 -46.36 35.77 -10.24
N HIS A 1047 -45.80 36.42 -9.23
CA HIS A 1047 -44.68 37.32 -9.46
C HIS A 1047 -43.40 36.51 -9.61
N THR A 1048 -42.50 36.94 -10.49
CA THR A 1048 -41.24 36.25 -10.74
C THR A 1048 -40.07 37.21 -10.80
N ILE A 1049 -38.92 36.77 -10.31
CA ILE A 1049 -37.66 37.50 -10.43
C ILE A 1049 -36.49 36.52 -10.51
N VAL A 1050 -35.41 36.92 -11.18
CA VAL A 1050 -34.14 36.19 -11.15
C VAL A 1050 -33.21 36.86 -10.14
N VAL A 1051 -32.66 36.08 -9.22
CA VAL A 1051 -31.74 36.51 -8.15
C VAL A 1051 -30.41 35.78 -8.33
N GLY A 1052 -29.28 36.49 -8.29
CA GLY A 1052 -27.96 35.85 -8.42
C GLY A 1052 -27.67 34.87 -7.27
N HIS A 1053 -26.87 33.84 -7.51
CA HIS A 1053 -26.62 32.80 -6.50
C HIS A 1053 -26.00 33.35 -5.21
N THR A 1054 -25.01 34.23 -5.30
CA THR A 1054 -24.40 34.90 -4.13
C THR A 1054 -25.43 35.70 -3.32
N GLN A 1055 -26.28 36.47 -4.01
CA GLN A 1055 -27.33 37.24 -3.35
C GLN A 1055 -28.35 36.34 -2.64
N MET A 1056 -28.71 35.19 -3.23
CA MET A 1056 -29.56 34.21 -2.58
C MET A 1056 -28.88 33.60 -1.34
N LEU A 1057 -27.59 33.26 -1.43
CA LEU A 1057 -26.84 32.73 -0.28
C LEU A 1057 -26.72 33.73 0.87
N ASP A 1058 -26.55 35.03 0.59
CA ASP A 1058 -26.53 36.07 1.61
C ASP A 1058 -27.84 36.10 2.41
N VAL A 1059 -28.98 35.98 1.71
CA VAL A 1059 -30.30 35.89 2.36
C VAL A 1059 -30.38 34.61 3.20
N LEU A 1060 -30.11 33.45 2.60
CA LEU A 1060 -30.27 32.14 3.23
C LEU A 1060 -29.34 31.95 4.44
N SER A 1061 -28.10 32.44 4.37
CA SER A 1061 -27.12 32.38 5.47
C SER A 1061 -27.44 33.33 6.62
N GLY A 1062 -28.14 34.44 6.34
CA GLY A 1062 -28.59 35.37 7.38
C GLY A 1062 -29.77 34.87 8.21
N LEU A 1063 -30.57 33.92 7.70
CA LEU A 1063 -31.80 33.45 8.34
C LEU A 1063 -31.54 32.77 9.69
N LYS A 1064 -32.35 33.10 10.70
CA LYS A 1064 -32.38 32.41 11.99
C LYS A 1064 -33.51 31.39 12.04
N TRP A 1065 -33.21 30.18 12.47
CA TRP A 1065 -34.16 29.06 12.52
C TRP A 1065 -34.61 28.77 13.96
N ALA A 1066 -35.77 28.13 14.13
CA ALA A 1066 -36.16 27.61 15.45
C ALA A 1066 -35.25 26.44 15.88
N SER A 1067 -34.78 25.66 14.92
CA SER A 1067 -33.73 24.65 15.09
C SER A 1067 -32.70 24.81 13.95
N PRO A 1068 -31.51 25.38 14.21
CA PRO A 1068 -30.49 25.64 13.19
C PRO A 1068 -30.07 24.41 12.39
N GLY A 1069 -29.99 23.24 13.05
CA GLY A 1069 -29.53 21.99 12.43
C GLY A 1069 -30.44 21.43 11.34
N HIS A 1070 -31.65 21.96 11.14
CA HIS A 1070 -32.58 21.45 10.13
C HIS A 1070 -32.31 21.98 8.71
N PHE A 1071 -31.83 23.22 8.57
CA PHE A 1071 -31.53 23.81 7.26
C PHE A 1071 -30.03 23.99 7.02
N ALA A 1072 -29.21 24.08 8.08
CA ALA A 1072 -27.76 24.26 7.94
C ALA A 1072 -27.08 23.24 7.00
N PRO A 1073 -27.45 21.94 6.99
CA PRO A 1073 -26.84 20.98 6.07
C PRO A 1073 -27.15 21.21 4.59
N HIS A 1074 -28.35 21.70 4.29
CA HIS A 1074 -28.74 22.09 2.94
C HIS A 1074 -28.02 23.37 2.50
N LEU A 1075 -27.85 24.32 3.42
CA LEU A 1075 -27.13 25.56 3.17
C LEU A 1075 -25.64 25.30 2.88
N ALA A 1076 -25.01 24.38 3.61
CA ALA A 1076 -23.60 24.00 3.40
C ALA A 1076 -23.35 23.55 1.95
N TYR A 1077 -24.21 22.66 1.42
CA TYR A 1077 -24.17 22.24 0.01
C TYR A 1077 -24.30 23.43 -0.94
N LEU A 1078 -25.29 24.31 -0.74
CA LEU A 1078 -25.49 25.47 -1.61
C LEU A 1078 -24.28 26.42 -1.58
N GLN A 1079 -23.61 26.58 -0.43
CA GLN A 1079 -22.41 27.40 -0.32
C GLN A 1079 -21.23 26.82 -1.10
N GLN A 1080 -21.08 25.50 -1.16
CA GLN A 1080 -20.04 24.85 -1.97
C GLN A 1080 -20.24 25.06 -3.48
N THR A 1081 -21.47 25.36 -3.91
CA THR A 1081 -21.74 25.66 -5.33
C THR A 1081 -21.31 27.07 -5.76
N SER A 1082 -20.72 27.88 -4.86
CA SER A 1082 -20.18 29.21 -5.16
C SER A 1082 -18.69 29.18 -5.50
N GLY A 1083 -18.29 29.78 -6.62
CA GLY A 1083 -16.89 30.13 -6.91
C GLY A 1083 -16.11 29.22 -7.88
N ASN A 1084 -16.69 28.09 -8.31
CA ASN A 1084 -16.11 27.24 -9.36
C ASN A 1084 -16.82 27.50 -10.71
N HIS A 1085 -16.12 27.35 -11.85
CA HIS A 1085 -16.65 27.50 -13.23
C HIS A 1085 -17.80 26.52 -13.60
N GLU A 1086 -18.41 25.83 -12.62
CA GLU A 1086 -19.32 24.67 -12.73
C GLU A 1086 -20.50 24.69 -11.72
N GLY A 1087 -20.82 25.84 -11.10
CA GLY A 1087 -21.84 25.97 -10.03
C GLY A 1087 -23.23 26.49 -10.44
N ILE A 1088 -24.07 26.86 -9.45
CA ILE A 1088 -25.39 27.49 -9.67
C ILE A 1088 -25.19 28.96 -10.02
N ASP A 1089 -25.74 29.43 -11.14
CA ASP A 1089 -25.55 30.80 -11.60
C ASP A 1089 -26.55 31.76 -10.91
N ASP A 1090 -27.83 31.40 -10.94
CA ASP A 1090 -28.93 32.23 -10.45
C ASP A 1090 -30.16 31.39 -10.04
N TRP A 1091 -31.14 32.06 -9.44
CA TRP A 1091 -32.38 31.47 -8.94
C TRP A 1091 -33.58 32.20 -9.53
N LEU A 1092 -34.49 31.46 -10.16
CA LEU A 1092 -35.83 31.95 -10.50
C LEU A 1092 -36.71 31.87 -9.25
N VAL A 1093 -36.98 33.01 -8.63
CA VAL A 1093 -37.90 33.13 -7.51
C VAL A 1093 -39.32 33.32 -8.07
N ILE A 1094 -40.23 32.45 -7.66
CA ILE A 1094 -41.65 32.44 -8.04
C ILE A 1094 -42.46 32.65 -6.77
N VAL A 1095 -43.28 33.69 -6.74
CA VAL A 1095 -44.19 34.05 -5.64
C VAL A 1095 -45.63 33.86 -6.10
N PRO A 1096 -46.27 32.72 -5.80
CA PRO A 1096 -47.59 32.41 -6.33
C PRO A 1096 -48.68 33.37 -5.84
N HIS A 1097 -49.59 33.74 -6.73
CA HIS A 1097 -50.70 34.66 -6.51
C HIS A 1097 -52.04 34.01 -6.92
N PRO A 1098 -52.59 33.09 -6.09
CA PRO A 1098 -53.81 32.36 -6.41
C PRO A 1098 -55.08 33.23 -6.36
N ALA A 1099 -55.98 33.03 -7.33
CA ALA A 1099 -57.21 33.83 -7.49
C ALA A 1099 -58.35 33.55 -6.47
N LYS A 1100 -58.13 32.78 -5.40
CA LYS A 1100 -59.21 32.32 -4.49
C LYS A 1100 -59.51 33.34 -3.36
N ALA A 1101 -60.81 33.53 -3.09
CA ALA A 1101 -61.38 34.52 -2.14
C ALA A 1101 -61.07 34.33 -0.63
N ARG A 1102 -60.16 33.43 -0.23
CA ARG A 1102 -59.77 33.18 1.18
C ARG A 1102 -58.33 33.57 1.52
N VAL A 1103 -57.64 34.25 0.61
CA VAL A 1103 -56.24 34.66 0.76
C VAL A 1103 -56.19 36.15 1.07
N GLN A 1104 -55.50 36.52 2.16
CA GLN A 1104 -55.31 37.93 2.50
C GLN A 1104 -54.25 38.52 1.57
N VAL A 1105 -54.51 39.70 1.00
CA VAL A 1105 -53.61 40.35 0.04
C VAL A 1105 -53.11 41.67 0.63
N GLY A 1106 -51.79 41.88 0.62
CA GLY A 1106 -51.15 43.07 1.16
C GLY A 1106 -49.70 43.21 0.71
N THR A 1107 -49.07 44.34 1.02
CA THR A 1107 -47.66 44.59 0.70
C THR A 1107 -46.77 44.20 1.88
N VAL A 1108 -45.60 43.63 1.59
CA VAL A 1108 -44.59 43.25 2.59
C VAL A 1108 -43.28 43.93 2.19
N LEU A 1109 -42.77 44.85 3.02
CA LEU A 1109 -41.49 45.52 2.80
C LEU A 1109 -41.30 46.08 1.37
N GLY A 1110 -42.22 46.92 0.89
CA GLY A 1110 -42.10 47.55 -0.43
C GLY A 1110 -42.36 46.61 -1.62
N SER A 1111 -42.83 45.38 -1.37
CA SER A 1111 -43.28 44.47 -2.44
C SER A 1111 -44.54 44.98 -3.16
N PRO A 1112 -44.83 44.49 -4.38
CA PRO A 1112 -46.19 44.51 -4.92
C PRO A 1112 -47.16 43.75 -4.00
N THR A 1113 -48.45 43.80 -4.28
CA THR A 1113 -49.46 43.12 -3.47
C THR A 1113 -49.29 41.60 -3.54
N LEU A 1114 -48.91 40.98 -2.42
CA LEU A 1114 -48.65 39.55 -2.32
C LEU A 1114 -49.84 38.81 -1.69
N SER A 1115 -50.05 37.58 -2.16
CA SER A 1115 -50.95 36.62 -1.55
C SER A 1115 -50.33 36.03 -0.29
N VAL A 1116 -50.99 36.19 0.86
CA VAL A 1116 -50.52 35.69 2.15
C VAL A 1116 -51.34 34.48 2.59
N LEU A 1117 -50.66 33.34 2.73
CA LEU A 1117 -51.27 32.07 3.10
C LEU A 1117 -51.47 32.02 4.62
N ARG A 1118 -52.62 31.51 5.05
CA ARG A 1118 -52.82 31.10 6.44
C ARG A 1118 -52.45 29.62 6.54
N HIS A 1119 -51.55 29.27 7.45
CA HIS A 1119 -51.13 27.89 7.65
C HIS A 1119 -50.99 27.56 9.14
N ASP A 1120 -51.59 26.45 9.55
CA ASP A 1120 -51.42 25.94 10.92
C ASP A 1120 -50.09 25.19 11.04
N ARG A 1121 -49.46 25.30 12.20
CA ARG A 1121 -48.37 24.40 12.61
C ARG A 1121 -48.96 23.06 13.08
N LEU A 1122 -48.19 21.98 12.97
CA LEU A 1122 -48.66 20.63 13.34
C LEU A 1122 -48.99 20.54 14.84
N ARG A 1123 -50.06 19.79 15.20
CA ARG A 1123 -50.56 19.68 16.59
C ARG A 1123 -49.54 19.17 17.61
N ALA A 1124 -48.49 18.46 17.18
CA ALA A 1124 -47.50 17.81 18.03
C ALA A 1124 -46.16 18.58 18.18
N GLY A 1125 -46.02 19.81 17.65
CA GLY A 1125 -44.77 20.56 17.78
C GLY A 1125 -44.69 21.89 17.02
N PRO A 1126 -43.48 22.49 16.90
CA PRO A 1126 -43.25 23.75 16.20
C PRO A 1126 -43.19 23.72 14.64
N PRO A 1127 -43.10 22.59 13.89
CA PRO A 1127 -42.93 22.68 12.44
C PRO A 1127 -44.23 23.02 11.68
N PHE A 1128 -44.07 23.71 10.55
CA PHE A 1128 -45.08 23.72 9.50
C PHE A 1128 -45.11 22.37 8.77
N GLY A 1129 -46.28 21.98 8.25
CA GLY A 1129 -46.36 20.90 7.26
C GLY A 1129 -45.80 21.33 5.90
N ARG A 1130 -46.12 20.59 4.84
CA ARG A 1130 -45.77 20.98 3.46
C ARG A 1130 -46.50 22.28 3.09
N ILE A 1131 -45.76 23.36 2.82
CA ILE A 1131 -46.33 24.70 2.54
C ILE A 1131 -46.53 24.88 1.03
N SER A 1132 -45.60 24.35 0.25
CA SER A 1132 -45.61 24.44 -1.20
C SER A 1132 -46.68 23.55 -1.83
N SER A 1133 -47.46 24.14 -2.73
CA SER A 1133 -48.52 23.42 -3.47
C SER A 1133 -47.93 22.42 -4.47
N PRO A 1134 -48.47 21.19 -4.57
CA PRO A 1134 -48.09 20.22 -5.61
C PRO A 1134 -48.20 20.80 -7.03
N LEU A 1135 -49.20 21.64 -7.29
CA LEU A 1135 -49.40 22.28 -8.60
C LEU A 1135 -48.25 23.22 -8.96
N HIS A 1136 -47.82 24.06 -8.01
CA HIS A 1136 -46.71 25.00 -8.23
C HIS A 1136 -45.38 24.26 -8.42
N ARG A 1137 -45.17 23.16 -7.68
CA ARG A 1137 -43.97 22.32 -7.84
C ARG A 1137 -43.87 21.66 -9.21
N ARG A 1138 -44.98 21.15 -9.76
CA ARG A 1138 -44.99 20.54 -11.11
C ARG A 1138 -44.60 21.56 -12.18
N VAL A 1139 -45.16 22.76 -12.11
CA VAL A 1139 -44.80 23.85 -13.03
C VAL A 1139 -43.34 24.22 -12.89
N ALA A 1140 -42.85 24.41 -11.66
CA ALA A 1140 -41.44 24.70 -11.41
C ALA A 1140 -40.53 23.59 -11.98
N GLN A 1141 -40.84 22.32 -11.78
CA GLN A 1141 -40.07 21.20 -12.35
C GLN A 1141 -40.05 21.22 -13.88
N GLY A 1142 -41.18 21.53 -14.52
CA GLY A 1142 -41.23 21.71 -15.97
C GLY A 1142 -40.34 22.87 -16.46
N LEU A 1143 -40.25 23.96 -15.70
CA LEU A 1143 -39.37 25.08 -16.02
C LEU A 1143 -37.88 24.71 -15.89
N VAL A 1144 -37.49 23.86 -14.93
CA VAL A 1144 -36.10 23.40 -14.81
C VAL A 1144 -35.66 22.64 -16.07
N ALA A 1145 -36.54 21.81 -16.64
CA ALA A 1145 -36.26 21.08 -17.87
C ALA A 1145 -36.09 21.98 -19.11
N ASP A 1146 -36.62 23.20 -19.07
CA ASP A 1146 -36.63 24.18 -20.16
C ASP A 1146 -35.58 25.30 -19.97
N THR A 1147 -35.01 25.44 -18.76
CA THR A 1147 -34.04 26.49 -18.40
C THR A 1147 -32.57 26.06 -18.58
N ARG A 1148 -31.67 27.05 -18.64
CA ARG A 1148 -30.20 26.86 -18.59
C ARG A 1148 -29.83 25.87 -17.49
N GLU A 1149 -28.97 24.90 -17.79
CA GLU A 1149 -28.58 23.75 -16.93
C GLU A 1149 -28.14 24.12 -15.50
N ARG A 1150 -27.83 25.40 -15.23
CA ARG A 1150 -27.27 25.92 -13.97
C ARG A 1150 -28.19 26.87 -13.18
N ARG A 1151 -29.47 26.99 -13.55
CA ARG A 1151 -30.46 27.83 -12.85
C ARG A 1151 -31.24 27.02 -11.80
N GLY A 1152 -31.30 27.53 -10.57
CA GLY A 1152 -32.18 27.00 -9.52
C GLY A 1152 -33.57 27.63 -9.53
N ILE A 1153 -34.54 27.04 -8.81
CA ILE A 1153 -35.88 27.62 -8.62
C ILE A 1153 -36.18 27.78 -7.12
N THR A 1154 -36.80 28.90 -6.75
CA THR A 1154 -37.28 29.18 -5.40
C THR A 1154 -38.78 29.47 -5.44
N LEU A 1155 -39.59 28.66 -4.77
CA LEU A 1155 -40.99 29.00 -4.49
C LEU A 1155 -41.05 29.74 -3.15
N LEU A 1156 -41.50 31.00 -3.13
CA LEU A 1156 -41.57 31.81 -1.92
C LEU A 1156 -43.03 32.06 -1.53
N TYR A 1157 -43.36 31.85 -0.25
CA TYR A 1157 -44.69 31.94 0.32
C TYR A 1157 -44.69 32.81 1.58
N PRO A 1158 -45.35 33.98 1.56
CA PRO A 1158 -45.67 34.70 2.78
C PRO A 1158 -46.73 33.93 3.57
N VAL A 1159 -46.41 33.54 4.81
CA VAL A 1159 -47.29 32.75 5.68
C VAL A 1159 -47.59 33.50 6.98
N LEU A 1160 -48.88 33.58 7.32
CA LEU A 1160 -49.38 34.00 8.64
C LEU A 1160 -49.62 32.76 9.50
N ASP A 1161 -49.03 32.75 10.69
CA ASP A 1161 -49.22 31.71 11.70
C ASP A 1161 -50.58 31.92 12.39
N ALA A 1162 -51.41 30.88 12.48
CA ALA A 1162 -52.72 30.97 13.10
C ALA A 1162 -52.69 31.42 14.58
N ARG A 1163 -51.58 31.23 15.29
CA ARG A 1163 -51.41 31.70 16.68
C ARG A 1163 -51.28 33.22 16.77
N ASP A 1164 -50.71 33.85 15.75
CA ASP A 1164 -50.55 35.31 15.68
C ASP A 1164 -51.86 36.02 15.24
N ILE A 1165 -52.87 35.24 14.85
CA ILE A 1165 -54.18 35.73 14.37
C ILE A 1165 -55.16 35.97 15.53
N ALA A 1166 -54.97 35.31 16.68
CA ALA A 1166 -55.87 35.46 17.84
C ALA A 1166 -55.97 36.92 18.36
N ASP A 1167 -54.96 37.75 18.09
CA ASP A 1167 -54.90 39.17 18.48
C ASP A 1167 -55.21 40.16 17.34
N GLN A 1168 -55.65 39.70 16.14
CA GLN A 1168 -55.94 40.59 15.01
C GLN A 1168 -57.21 40.20 14.22
N PRO A 1169 -58.32 40.96 14.32
CA PRO A 1169 -59.49 40.75 13.47
C PRO A 1169 -59.17 41.10 12.00
N GLU A 1170 -59.98 40.54 11.09
CA GLU A 1170 -59.85 40.65 9.63
C GLU A 1170 -59.45 42.06 9.17
N ARG A 1171 -58.21 42.21 8.66
CA ARG A 1171 -57.73 43.48 8.10
C ARG A 1171 -58.25 43.63 6.66
N PRO A 1172 -58.70 44.84 6.24
CA PRO A 1172 -59.09 45.10 4.86
C PRO A 1172 -57.91 44.90 3.88
N SER A 1173 -58.22 44.37 2.69
CA SER A 1173 -57.29 44.10 1.60
C SER A 1173 -56.48 45.35 1.19
N GLY A 1174 -55.17 45.21 1.01
CA GLY A 1174 -54.32 46.26 0.41
C GLY A 1174 -53.46 47.10 1.36
N ARG A 1175 -53.47 46.87 2.68
CA ARG A 1175 -52.54 47.52 3.63
C ARG A 1175 -51.21 46.77 3.78
N ALA A 1176 -50.16 47.49 4.16
CA ALA A 1176 -48.87 46.92 4.52
C ALA A 1176 -49.00 45.93 5.69
N ILE A 1177 -48.41 44.75 5.55
CA ILE A 1177 -48.43 43.71 6.58
C ILE A 1177 -47.17 43.83 7.42
N ASP A 1178 -47.32 43.71 8.74
CA ASP A 1178 -46.20 43.82 9.66
C ASP A 1178 -45.24 42.61 9.48
N PRO A 1179 -43.95 42.84 9.16
CA PRO A 1179 -42.94 41.78 9.07
C PRO A 1179 -42.81 40.92 10.33
N SER A 1180 -43.25 41.41 11.49
CA SER A 1180 -43.21 40.68 12.75
C SER A 1180 -44.22 39.52 12.84
N GLY A 1181 -45.30 39.59 12.05
CA GLY A 1181 -46.36 38.57 12.02
C GLY A 1181 -46.27 37.59 10.85
N ILE A 1182 -45.33 37.80 9.92
CA ILE A 1182 -45.17 36.95 8.72
C ILE A 1182 -43.93 36.06 8.84
N THR A 1183 -44.06 34.84 8.33
CA THR A 1183 -42.93 33.97 7.98
C THR A 1183 -42.84 33.87 6.47
N LEU A 1184 -41.70 34.27 5.89
CA LEU A 1184 -41.41 34.00 4.47
C LEU A 1184 -40.88 32.57 4.33
N ALA A 1185 -41.80 31.64 4.10
CA ALA A 1185 -41.49 30.25 3.87
C ALA A 1185 -41.10 30.01 2.41
N PHE A 1186 -40.24 29.03 2.15
CA PHE A 1186 -39.77 28.76 0.81
C PHE A 1186 -39.52 27.28 0.53
N ALA A 1187 -39.56 26.91 -0.74
CA ALA A 1187 -39.05 25.64 -1.24
C ALA A 1187 -38.03 25.90 -2.35
N LEU A 1188 -36.84 25.33 -2.23
CA LEU A 1188 -35.75 25.45 -3.21
C LEU A 1188 -35.67 24.19 -4.07
N LEU A 1189 -35.34 24.36 -5.34
CA LEU A 1189 -35.00 23.29 -6.26
C LEU A 1189 -33.66 23.65 -6.94
N PRO A 1190 -32.54 23.12 -6.43
CA PRO A 1190 -31.24 23.27 -7.11
C PRO A 1190 -31.25 22.58 -8.49
N PRO A 1191 -30.41 23.00 -9.44
CA PRO A 1191 -30.29 22.32 -10.73
C PRO A 1191 -29.80 20.87 -10.56
N GLY A 1192 -30.14 20.01 -11.52
CA GLY A 1192 -29.82 18.58 -11.49
C GLY A 1192 -28.42 18.20 -11.99
N VAL A 1193 -27.71 19.13 -12.64
CA VAL A 1193 -26.38 18.89 -13.24
C VAL A 1193 -25.31 19.67 -12.46
N THR A 1194 -24.69 19.03 -11.48
CA THR A 1194 -23.45 19.51 -10.84
C THR A 1194 -22.48 18.33 -10.72
N ARG A 1195 -21.31 18.47 -11.37
CA ARG A 1195 -20.09 17.63 -11.42
C ARG A 1195 -20.13 16.10 -11.63
N ASP A 1196 -21.13 15.34 -11.19
CA ASP A 1196 -21.12 13.87 -11.40
C ASP A 1196 -21.97 13.47 -12.62
N ARG A 1197 -21.35 13.46 -13.80
CA ARG A 1197 -21.97 12.90 -15.03
C ARG A 1197 -22.29 11.41 -14.91
N THR A 1198 -21.85 10.73 -13.84
CA THR A 1198 -22.09 9.32 -13.56
C THR A 1198 -23.20 9.07 -12.52
N ASP A 1199 -23.75 10.10 -11.86
CA ASP A 1199 -24.66 9.90 -10.71
C ASP A 1199 -25.72 11.02 -10.56
N SER A 1200 -26.24 11.49 -11.69
CA SER A 1200 -27.21 12.59 -11.71
C SER A 1200 -28.54 12.20 -11.05
N ALA A 1201 -28.86 12.86 -9.92
CA ALA A 1201 -30.15 12.97 -9.21
C ALA A 1201 -30.27 12.33 -7.80
N ALA A 1202 -29.27 11.62 -7.29
CA ALA A 1202 -29.37 11.00 -5.96
C ALA A 1202 -29.03 11.98 -4.81
N GLN A 1203 -29.88 12.04 -3.79
CA GLN A 1203 -29.64 12.80 -2.57
C GLN A 1203 -28.53 12.13 -1.74
N ARG A 1204 -27.43 12.85 -1.46
CA ARG A 1204 -26.32 12.34 -0.62
C ARG A 1204 -26.31 13.04 0.73
N LEU A 1205 -26.07 12.28 1.80
CA LEU A 1205 -25.97 12.78 3.17
C LEU A 1205 -24.52 12.61 3.66
N TYR A 1206 -23.99 13.60 4.36
CA TYR A 1206 -22.66 13.51 4.99
C TYR A 1206 -22.75 13.74 6.49
N PHE A 1207 -22.14 12.84 7.25
CA PHE A 1207 -22.14 12.89 8.72
C PHE A 1207 -20.75 13.19 9.27
N ARG A 1208 -20.72 13.93 10.39
CA ARG A 1208 -19.56 14.14 11.27
C ARG A 1208 -19.73 13.61 12.69
N VAL A 1209 -18.66 13.50 13.46
CA VAL A 1209 -18.73 13.33 14.91
C VAL A 1209 -18.87 14.67 15.55
N ARG A 1210 -19.73 14.70 16.55
CA ARG A 1210 -19.89 15.81 17.45
C ARG A 1210 -18.91 15.71 18.61
N ASP A 1211 -18.16 16.78 18.83
CA ASP A 1211 -17.40 16.99 20.07
C ASP A 1211 -18.36 17.40 21.20
N ALA A 1212 -18.41 16.62 22.29
CA ALA A 1212 -19.28 16.90 23.43
C ALA A 1212 -19.00 18.22 24.16
N SER A 1213 -17.85 18.86 23.92
CA SER A 1213 -17.54 20.19 24.44
C SER A 1213 -18.36 21.33 23.80
N ALA A 1214 -19.14 21.07 22.74
CA ALA A 1214 -20.04 22.01 22.07
C ALA A 1214 -21.53 21.50 22.02
N PRO A 1215 -22.41 21.94 22.95
CA PRO A 1215 -23.65 21.24 23.29
C PRO A 1215 -24.94 21.60 22.50
N ASP A 1216 -24.91 22.43 21.45
CA ASP A 1216 -26.15 22.83 20.77
C ASP A 1216 -26.48 22.03 19.47
N SER A 1217 -26.87 20.76 19.68
CA SER A 1217 -27.54 19.72 18.84
C SER A 1217 -26.99 19.34 17.44
N PRO A 1218 -26.80 18.02 17.16
CA PRO A 1218 -27.95 17.19 16.74
C PRO A 1218 -28.11 15.81 17.42
N ILE A 1219 -29.32 15.25 17.29
CA ILE A 1219 -29.69 13.85 17.41
C ILE A 1219 -30.25 13.50 16.02
N VAL A 1220 -29.91 12.35 15.43
CA VAL A 1220 -30.63 11.84 14.26
C VAL A 1220 -32.06 11.55 14.72
N ASP A 1221 -32.90 12.59 14.74
CA ASP A 1221 -34.31 12.43 14.97
C ASP A 1221 -34.83 11.56 13.85
N LYS A 1222 -35.68 10.59 14.20
CA LYS A 1222 -36.37 9.79 13.19
C LYS A 1222 -37.22 10.77 12.38
N GLN A 1223 -36.78 11.13 11.17
CA GLN A 1223 -37.68 11.71 10.18
C GLN A 1223 -38.85 10.76 9.95
#